data_AF-A0A6G7ZHV6-F1
#
_entry.id   AF-A0A6G7ZHV6-F1
#
_cell.length_a   1.000
_cell.length_b   1.000
_cell.length_c   1.000
_cell.angle_alpha   90.00
_cell.angle_beta   90.00
_cell.angle_gamma   90.00
#
_symmetry.space_group_name_H-M   'P 1'
#
loop_
_entity.id
_entity.type
_entity.pdbx_description
1 polymer ?
#
loop_
_entity_poly.entity_id
_entity_poly.type
_entity_poly.pdbx_seq_one_letter_code
_entity_poly.pdbx_strand_id
1 'polypeptide(L)'
;MKSSILLAAFALSLSTPLAAQAPVPIIQPGAPGAPARVLTPEQAAKVADTRFIGADLEFMSGMIHHHQQALDMAKLAPARSSNKDLLTMAGRIAASQKDEMKFMHDWLRARGAGPTAPMPAMAGHDHGGLAMKGMATPAQMALLAASKGEAFDRLFLQLMTAHHAGAVTMVEELLERPGAAYDPVLFQFTSDVKNEQTAEIKRMDALKARLSADPREALKAGFRDAGHAISNMTLVASLPKPPGFFDPTNPAGYPPMKVKKGVKPTANAFRDDGQSNDDIEWSDRSPLLSFAQTDMAFAGDRLFVGNYHGFNAYRLGADGMPVQVASVVCAGGQGDVSVIGNLLIMSVEQNRARRDCGTQGIADDVSAERFRGIRIFDISDIARPRQVGQVQTCRGSHTHSIVKGPEGDGRILVYVSGTGNVRKAEELAGCTDQPSPSNSLFRIDVVEIPVDDPATARIVDSPAVFADAKTGELAGLWKGGDHGDETQKTHITDQCHDITVFPASRLAAGACSGNGIIFDISNPRKPRRIDVVSDPGFAYWHSATFNNDGTKVLFTDEWGGGSRPRCRNQDRKDWGADAIYDIVDGKLMRRATFKLAAAQSEQENCVAHNGSIVPVPGRDIMVQAWYQGGLTVIDFTDSSAPFEIAYFDRGPIDSKREVLGGFWSAYFYRGRIYATEIARGLDVLALKPSAMLSANEIAAAALADQGPAFNPQQQNPVAWPAVPVIVRAYADQLKRAGALDGAFAARLEPALAEADSRFASNARDPALATLLLDLARAARSFAVDRPRHAAMADKLVQIADRLR
;
A
#
# COMPACT_ATOMS: atom_id res chain seq x y z
N MET A 1 79.70 31.14 21.56
CA MET A 1 78.39 31.69 21.95
C MET A 1 77.76 32.37 20.74
N LYS A 2 76.83 31.71 20.07
CA LYS A 2 76.00 32.26 18.98
C LYS A 2 74.59 31.71 19.21
N SER A 3 73.68 32.55 19.68
CA SER A 3 72.26 32.22 19.85
C SER A 3 71.51 32.64 18.59
N SER A 4 70.88 31.68 17.93
CA SER A 4 69.99 31.88 16.79
C SER A 4 68.55 32.02 17.29
N ILE A 5 67.87 33.07 16.83
CA ILE A 5 66.48 33.41 17.12
C ILE A 5 65.57 32.54 16.24
N LEU A 6 64.62 31.82 16.86
CA LEU A 6 63.53 31.11 16.17
C LEU A 6 62.45 32.11 15.73
N LEU A 7 62.12 32.14 14.45
CA LEU A 7 60.88 32.72 13.92
C LEU A 7 59.75 31.69 14.03
N ALA A 8 58.68 32.03 14.74
CA ALA A 8 57.44 31.27 14.76
C ALA A 8 56.52 31.74 13.62
N ALA A 9 56.18 30.83 12.69
CA ALA A 9 55.20 31.06 11.63
C ALA A 9 53.79 30.79 12.17
N PHE A 10 52.94 31.84 12.20
CA PHE A 10 51.51 31.72 12.49
C PHE A 10 50.78 31.24 11.23
N ALA A 11 50.25 30.02 11.25
CA ALA A 11 49.34 29.53 10.22
C ALA A 11 47.91 30.04 10.50
N LEU A 12 47.40 30.95 9.67
CA LEU A 12 45.99 31.31 9.65
C LEU A 12 45.19 30.17 8.99
N SER A 13 44.39 29.44 9.76
CA SER A 13 43.37 28.55 9.24
C SER A 13 42.17 29.38 8.78
N LEU A 14 42.02 29.54 7.46
CA LEU A 14 40.80 30.04 6.82
C LEU A 14 39.69 28.99 6.98
N SER A 15 38.83 29.16 7.98
CA SER A 15 37.55 28.46 8.08
C SER A 15 36.57 29.09 7.09
N THR A 16 36.28 28.38 6.00
CA THR A 16 35.13 28.69 5.13
C THR A 16 33.83 28.41 5.90
N PRO A 17 32.89 29.36 5.99
CA PRO A 17 31.59 29.08 6.59
C PRO A 17 30.82 28.09 5.69
N LEU A 18 30.36 26.98 6.25
CA LEU A 18 29.34 26.16 5.60
C LEU A 18 28.13 27.06 5.32
N ALA A 19 27.78 27.22 4.04
CA ALA A 19 26.52 27.86 3.67
C ALA A 19 25.37 27.01 4.25
N ALA A 20 24.62 27.58 5.20
CA ALA A 20 23.39 26.96 5.71
C ALA A 20 22.41 26.83 4.54
N GLN A 21 22.07 25.60 4.17
CA GLN A 21 21.08 25.32 3.14
C GLN A 21 19.72 25.85 3.61
N ALA A 22 19.05 26.65 2.77
CA ALA A 22 17.75 27.20 3.12
C ALA A 22 16.75 26.08 3.49
N PRO A 23 15.89 26.27 4.50
CA PRO A 23 14.96 25.22 4.93
C PRO A 23 13.98 24.87 3.80
N VAL A 24 13.72 23.58 3.63
CA VAL A 24 12.74 23.08 2.66
C VAL A 24 11.35 23.66 2.99
N PRO A 25 10.65 24.29 2.05
CA PRO A 25 9.35 24.89 2.30
C PRO A 25 8.26 23.82 2.54
N ILE A 26 7.44 24.05 3.56
CA ILE A 26 6.19 23.31 3.79
C ILE A 26 5.05 24.19 3.29
N ILE A 27 4.34 23.74 2.26
CA ILE A 27 3.33 24.49 1.54
C ILE A 27 1.95 23.89 1.85
N GLN A 28 0.99 24.74 2.20
CA GLN A 28 -0.43 24.38 2.15
C GLN A 28 -1.08 25.13 0.98
N PRO A 29 -1.55 24.40 -0.05
CA PRO A 29 -2.32 24.99 -1.13
C PRO A 29 -3.64 25.60 -0.62
N GLY A 30 -4.23 26.52 -1.40
CA GLY A 30 -5.61 26.95 -1.18
C GLY A 30 -6.58 26.15 -2.04
N ALA A 31 -7.84 26.61 -2.11
CA ALA A 31 -8.81 26.14 -3.10
C ALA A 31 -8.25 26.31 -4.54
N PRO A 32 -8.79 25.60 -5.55
CA PRO A 32 -8.34 25.74 -6.93
C PRO A 32 -8.17 27.19 -7.38
N GLY A 33 -6.95 27.55 -7.81
CA GLY A 33 -6.58 28.91 -8.24
C GLY A 33 -6.19 29.89 -7.13
N ALA A 34 -6.44 29.58 -5.85
CA ALA A 34 -6.08 30.41 -4.71
C ALA A 34 -4.58 30.32 -4.37
N PRO A 35 -3.98 31.37 -3.75
CA PRO A 35 -2.58 31.35 -3.37
C PRO A 35 -2.31 30.34 -2.25
N ALA A 36 -1.13 29.71 -2.31
CA ALA A 36 -0.66 28.82 -1.25
C ALA A 36 -0.02 29.60 -0.08
N ARG A 37 -0.07 29.02 1.12
CA ARG A 37 0.61 29.54 2.33
C ARG A 37 1.77 28.64 2.75
N VAL A 38 2.80 29.22 3.38
CA VAL A 38 3.91 28.46 3.99
C VAL A 38 3.57 28.16 5.44
N LEU A 39 3.83 26.92 5.89
CA LEU A 39 3.61 26.46 7.25
C LEU A 39 4.92 26.22 7.99
N THR A 40 4.89 26.30 9.32
CA THR A 40 5.93 25.68 10.16
C THR A 40 5.67 24.17 10.31
N PRO A 41 6.69 23.35 10.65
CA PRO A 41 6.50 21.93 10.92
C PRO A 41 5.42 21.63 11.99
N GLU A 42 5.35 22.44 13.04
CA GLU A 42 4.37 22.28 14.12
C GLU A 42 2.95 22.60 13.66
N GLN A 43 2.79 23.62 12.81
CA GLN A 43 1.49 23.94 12.19
C GLN A 43 1.04 22.81 11.26
N ALA A 44 1.96 22.21 10.51
CA ALA A 44 1.68 21.09 9.62
C ALA A 44 1.29 19.80 10.38
N ALA A 45 1.83 19.57 11.59
CA ALA A 45 1.51 18.41 12.41
C ALA A 45 0.17 18.53 13.18
N LYS A 46 -0.24 19.75 13.59
CA LYS A 46 -1.47 20.00 14.38
C LYS A 46 -2.81 19.72 13.66
N VAL A 47 -2.75 19.50 12.35
CA VAL A 47 -3.88 19.33 11.42
C VAL A 47 -4.63 17.98 11.59
N ALA A 48 -4.06 17.06 12.37
CA ALA A 48 -4.51 15.66 12.45
C ALA A 48 -5.42 15.31 13.66
N ASP A 49 -5.93 16.27 14.43
CA ASP A 49 -6.71 16.03 15.66
C ASP A 49 -8.17 16.55 15.59
N THR A 50 -9.18 15.65 15.56
CA THR A 50 -10.64 15.92 15.64
C THR A 50 -11.39 14.81 16.41
N ARG A 51 -12.39 15.15 17.27
CA ARG A 51 -13.01 14.30 18.33
C ARG A 51 -14.52 13.96 18.10
N PHE A 52 -15.01 12.87 18.74
CA PHE A 52 -16.29 12.07 18.71
C PHE A 52 -17.68 12.76 18.55
N ILE A 53 -18.74 11.95 18.32
CA ILE A 53 -20.19 12.34 18.22
C ILE A 53 -21.13 11.63 19.25
N GLY A 54 -22.46 11.78 19.15
CA GLY A 54 -23.43 11.22 20.13
C GLY A 54 -23.71 9.71 20.05
N ALA A 55 -23.68 9.09 18.86
CA ALA A 55 -23.83 7.64 18.67
C ALA A 55 -22.72 6.83 19.38
N ASP A 56 -21.57 7.47 19.53
CA ASP A 56 -20.39 6.99 20.23
C ASP A 56 -20.65 6.77 21.72
N LEU A 57 -21.46 7.65 22.34
CA LEU A 57 -21.84 7.53 23.75
C LEU A 57 -22.81 6.36 24.00
N GLU A 58 -23.72 6.11 23.04
CA GLU A 58 -24.69 5.01 23.11
C GLU A 58 -24.03 3.64 22.98
N PHE A 59 -23.14 3.49 21.99
CA PHE A 59 -22.38 2.25 21.79
C PHE A 59 -21.51 1.91 23.00
N MET A 60 -20.79 2.90 23.55
CA MET A 60 -19.91 2.69 24.70
C MET A 60 -20.70 2.30 25.95
N SER A 61 -21.89 2.86 26.13
CA SER A 61 -22.77 2.48 27.24
C SER A 61 -23.36 1.07 27.05
N GLY A 62 -23.74 0.71 25.82
CA GLY A 62 -24.23 -0.63 25.48
C GLY A 62 -23.16 -1.70 25.67
N MET A 63 -21.99 -1.51 25.08
CA MET A 63 -20.91 -2.51 25.07
C MET A 63 -20.37 -2.80 26.49
N ILE A 64 -20.46 -1.86 27.44
CA ILE A 64 -20.22 -2.14 28.88
C ILE A 64 -21.13 -3.25 29.42
N HIS A 65 -22.41 -3.22 29.09
CA HIS A 65 -23.37 -4.23 29.54
C HIS A 65 -23.14 -5.58 28.86
N HIS A 66 -22.72 -5.55 27.59
CA HIS A 66 -22.33 -6.73 26.82
C HIS A 66 -21.13 -7.44 27.47
N HIS A 67 -20.05 -6.69 27.71
CA HIS A 67 -18.83 -7.22 28.31
C HIS A 67 -19.00 -7.76 29.74
N GLN A 68 -19.92 -7.18 30.51
CA GLN A 68 -20.19 -7.68 31.87
C GLN A 68 -20.68 -9.13 31.86
N GLN A 69 -21.45 -9.55 30.85
CA GLN A 69 -21.93 -10.93 30.74
C GLN A 69 -20.83 -11.91 30.33
N ALA A 70 -19.87 -11.50 29.50
CA ALA A 70 -18.67 -12.30 29.22
C ALA A 70 -17.85 -12.57 30.49
N LEU A 71 -17.68 -11.56 31.35
CA LEU A 71 -17.02 -11.73 32.65
C LEU A 71 -17.77 -12.72 33.56
N ASP A 72 -19.10 -12.66 33.56
CA ASP A 72 -19.91 -13.55 34.38
C ASP A 72 -19.86 -15.00 33.89
N MET A 73 -19.80 -15.22 32.58
CA MET A 73 -19.52 -16.54 32.01
C MET A 73 -18.11 -17.03 32.37
N ALA A 74 -17.08 -16.19 32.21
CA ALA A 74 -15.68 -16.56 32.44
C ALA A 74 -15.38 -16.89 33.91
N LYS A 75 -16.04 -16.21 34.87
CA LYS A 75 -15.92 -16.51 36.31
C LYS A 75 -16.35 -17.93 36.68
N LEU A 76 -17.22 -18.55 35.90
CA LEU A 76 -17.70 -19.91 36.17
C LEU A 76 -16.65 -20.99 35.85
N ALA A 77 -15.69 -20.69 34.96
CA ALA A 77 -14.78 -21.68 34.40
C ALA A 77 -13.84 -22.36 35.42
N PRO A 78 -13.15 -21.65 36.35
CA PRO A 78 -12.20 -22.27 37.28
C PRO A 78 -12.79 -23.35 38.20
N ALA A 79 -14.09 -23.26 38.50
CA ALA A 79 -14.78 -24.21 39.38
C ALA A 79 -15.49 -25.33 38.61
N ARG A 80 -15.50 -25.30 37.27
CA ARG A 80 -16.38 -26.14 36.44
C ARG A 80 -15.67 -26.84 35.30
N SER A 81 -14.48 -26.38 34.92
CA SER A 81 -13.62 -27.04 33.93
C SER A 81 -12.30 -27.46 34.56
N SER A 82 -11.78 -28.61 34.12
CA SER A 82 -10.40 -29.03 34.35
C SER A 82 -9.53 -28.85 33.09
N ASN A 83 -10.10 -28.33 32.00
CA ASN A 83 -9.41 -28.12 30.73
C ASN A 83 -8.52 -26.87 30.84
N LYS A 84 -7.20 -27.09 30.90
CA LYS A 84 -6.21 -26.00 31.10
C LYS A 84 -6.23 -24.96 29.98
N ASP A 85 -6.59 -25.34 28.75
CA ASP A 85 -6.67 -24.42 27.61
C ASP A 85 -7.93 -23.56 27.70
N LEU A 86 -9.07 -24.14 28.06
CA LEU A 86 -10.30 -23.41 28.33
C LEU A 86 -10.17 -22.48 29.54
N LEU A 87 -9.48 -22.92 30.61
CA LEU A 87 -9.19 -22.09 31.78
C LEU A 87 -8.24 -20.93 31.45
N THR A 88 -7.22 -21.19 30.63
CA THR A 88 -6.30 -20.14 30.15
C THR A 88 -7.02 -19.15 29.26
N MET A 89 -7.90 -19.63 28.38
CA MET A 89 -8.71 -18.78 27.51
C MET A 89 -9.75 -17.97 28.29
N ALA A 90 -10.50 -18.59 29.19
CA ALA A 90 -11.45 -17.90 30.06
C ALA A 90 -10.75 -16.85 30.92
N GLY A 91 -9.53 -17.14 31.40
CA GLY A 91 -8.69 -16.17 32.10
C GLY A 91 -8.27 -14.99 31.24
N ARG A 92 -7.98 -15.23 29.95
CA ARG A 92 -7.65 -14.17 28.97
C ARG A 92 -8.87 -13.31 28.63
N ILE A 93 -10.01 -13.93 28.32
CA ILE A 93 -11.30 -13.25 28.05
C ILE A 93 -11.71 -12.40 29.26
N ALA A 94 -11.58 -12.95 30.48
CA ALA A 94 -11.91 -12.22 31.70
C ALA A 94 -11.00 -11.01 31.95
N ALA A 95 -9.75 -11.08 31.50
CA ALA A 95 -8.81 -9.97 31.60
C ALA A 95 -9.11 -8.90 30.54
N SER A 96 -9.20 -9.28 29.26
CA SER A 96 -9.46 -8.37 28.13
C SER A 96 -10.79 -7.62 28.31
N GLN A 97 -11.88 -8.34 28.53
CA GLN A 97 -13.22 -7.74 28.65
C GLN A 97 -13.36 -6.80 29.86
N LYS A 98 -12.62 -7.06 30.95
CA LYS A 98 -12.61 -6.20 32.14
C LYS A 98 -11.84 -4.91 31.89
N ASP A 99 -10.79 -4.97 31.10
CA ASP A 99 -9.97 -3.81 30.73
C ASP A 99 -10.69 -2.95 29.67
N GLU A 100 -11.40 -3.58 28.73
CA GLU A 100 -12.30 -2.92 27.78
C GLU A 100 -13.49 -2.23 28.48
N MET A 101 -14.14 -2.87 29.46
CA MET A 101 -15.17 -2.21 30.28
C MET A 101 -14.65 -0.99 31.02
N LYS A 102 -13.45 -1.09 31.60
CA LYS A 102 -12.81 0.04 32.27
C LYS A 102 -12.52 1.17 31.27
N PHE A 103 -12.02 0.83 30.09
CA PHE A 103 -11.82 1.78 29.00
C PHE A 103 -13.12 2.50 28.63
N MET A 104 -14.21 1.77 28.43
CA MET A 104 -15.50 2.36 28.08
C MET A 104 -16.04 3.29 29.16
N HIS A 105 -15.95 2.90 30.44
CA HIS A 105 -16.34 3.75 31.56
C HIS A 105 -15.50 5.04 31.65
N ASP A 106 -14.20 4.95 31.42
CA ASP A 106 -13.30 6.10 31.48
C ASP A 106 -13.47 7.00 30.23
N TRP A 107 -13.73 6.41 29.07
CA TRP A 107 -14.02 7.11 27.82
C TRP A 107 -15.32 7.94 27.92
N LEU A 108 -16.39 7.38 28.54
CA LEU A 108 -17.64 8.08 28.84
C LEU A 108 -17.43 9.21 29.86
N ARG A 109 -16.72 8.94 30.96
CA ARG A 109 -16.45 9.91 32.03
C ARG A 109 -15.64 11.12 31.55
N ALA A 110 -14.64 10.89 30.70
CA ALA A 110 -13.80 11.94 30.12
C ALA A 110 -14.58 12.94 29.23
N ARG A 111 -15.82 12.60 28.87
CA ARG A 111 -16.67 13.35 27.94
C ARG A 111 -17.94 13.87 28.61
N GLY A 112 -18.00 13.86 29.94
CA GLY A 112 -19.12 14.36 30.73
C GLY A 112 -20.36 13.44 30.73
N ALA A 113 -20.26 12.25 30.13
CA ALA A 113 -21.33 11.26 30.13
C ALA A 113 -21.22 10.36 31.37
N GLY A 114 -22.35 10.09 32.03
CA GLY A 114 -22.40 9.15 33.15
C GLY A 114 -22.09 7.72 32.71
N PRO A 115 -21.45 6.88 33.54
CA PRO A 115 -21.12 5.47 33.22
C PRO A 115 -22.36 4.59 33.00
N THR A 116 -23.54 5.12 33.31
CA THR A 116 -24.87 4.56 33.09
C THR A 116 -25.82 5.73 32.81
N ALA A 117 -26.04 6.10 31.55
CA ALA A 117 -27.27 6.84 31.24
C ALA A 117 -28.44 5.88 31.55
N PRO A 118 -29.48 6.30 32.28
CA PRO A 118 -30.67 5.45 32.41
C PRO A 118 -31.19 5.18 31.01
N MET A 119 -31.32 3.92 30.63
CA MET A 119 -32.25 3.57 29.55
C MET A 119 -33.58 4.21 29.93
N PRO A 120 -34.24 4.99 29.05
CA PRO A 120 -35.57 5.49 29.35
C PRO A 120 -36.42 4.30 29.76
N ALA A 121 -36.91 4.33 31.00
CA ALA A 121 -37.84 3.35 31.53
C ALA A 121 -39.15 3.52 30.76
N MET A 122 -39.26 2.87 29.60
CA MET A 122 -40.51 2.77 28.88
C MET A 122 -41.31 1.64 29.53
N ALA A 123 -42.10 2.05 30.51
CA ALA A 123 -43.22 1.26 31.00
C ALA A 123 -44.19 1.00 29.83
N GLY A 124 -44.41 -0.28 29.51
CA GLY A 124 -45.59 -0.73 28.79
C GLY A 124 -45.37 -1.24 27.37
N HIS A 125 -45.38 -2.57 27.26
CA HIS A 125 -45.84 -3.41 26.14
C HIS A 125 -45.05 -3.44 24.81
N ASP A 126 -44.58 -4.66 24.54
CA ASP A 126 -44.33 -5.36 23.27
C ASP A 126 -43.08 -5.06 22.40
N HIS A 127 -42.26 -6.11 22.29
CA HIS A 127 -41.14 -6.45 21.40
C HIS A 127 -40.66 -5.45 20.32
N GLY A 128 -39.77 -4.50 20.68
CA GLY A 128 -39.03 -3.72 19.66
C GLY A 128 -37.86 -2.84 20.10
N GLY A 129 -37.35 -2.94 21.33
CA GLY A 129 -36.14 -2.22 21.77
C GLY A 129 -34.87 -3.02 21.44
N LEU A 130 -33.80 -2.36 20.98
CA LEU A 130 -32.51 -2.94 20.58
C LEU A 130 -32.06 -4.06 21.54
N ALA A 131 -32.31 -5.32 21.17
CA ALA A 131 -31.78 -6.46 21.89
C ALA A 131 -30.26 -6.49 21.68
N MET A 132 -29.49 -6.41 22.75
CA MET A 132 -28.03 -6.53 22.72
C MET A 132 -27.66 -7.89 22.09
N LYS A 133 -27.09 -7.86 20.87
CA LYS A 133 -26.93 -9.05 20.04
C LYS A 133 -25.96 -10.06 20.66
N GLY A 134 -26.26 -11.34 20.56
CA GLY A 134 -25.39 -12.43 21.02
C GLY A 134 -25.40 -12.72 22.52
N MET A 135 -26.11 -11.94 23.34
CA MET A 135 -26.19 -12.18 24.79
C MET A 135 -26.85 -13.54 25.12
N ALA A 136 -26.30 -14.27 26.08
CA ALA A 136 -26.91 -15.44 26.68
C ALA A 136 -28.15 -15.05 27.49
N THR A 137 -29.25 -15.78 27.31
CA THR A 137 -30.46 -15.60 28.11
C THR A 137 -30.24 -16.00 29.57
N PRO A 138 -31.04 -15.51 30.54
CA PRO A 138 -30.95 -15.95 31.93
C PRO A 138 -31.05 -17.48 32.10
N ALA A 139 -31.86 -18.16 31.26
CA ALA A 139 -31.97 -19.61 31.25
C ALA A 139 -30.67 -20.29 30.77
N GLN A 140 -30.00 -19.74 29.75
CA GLN A 140 -28.70 -20.23 29.28
C GLN A 140 -27.59 -19.98 30.31
N MET A 141 -27.59 -18.83 30.99
CA MET A 141 -26.65 -18.55 32.08
C MET A 141 -26.85 -19.49 33.29
N ALA A 142 -28.11 -19.79 33.64
CA ALA A 142 -28.43 -20.77 34.68
C ALA A 142 -27.98 -22.19 34.28
N LEU A 143 -28.19 -22.57 33.03
CA LEU A 143 -27.74 -23.85 32.48
C LEU A 143 -26.21 -23.95 32.46
N LEU A 144 -25.51 -22.89 32.06
CA LEU A 144 -24.05 -22.79 32.11
C LEU A 144 -23.54 -22.91 33.55
N ALA A 145 -24.18 -22.23 34.51
CA ALA A 145 -23.82 -22.30 35.92
C ALA A 145 -24.07 -23.68 36.56
N ALA A 146 -25.07 -24.43 36.08
CA ALA A 146 -25.40 -25.78 36.54
C ALA A 146 -24.52 -26.87 35.89
N SER A 147 -23.90 -26.57 34.74
CA SER A 147 -23.06 -27.51 33.99
C SER A 147 -21.67 -27.68 34.60
N LYS A 148 -21.05 -28.86 34.41
CA LYS A 148 -19.68 -29.17 34.84
C LYS A 148 -18.96 -30.05 33.81
N GLY A 149 -17.64 -30.04 33.84
CA GLY A 149 -16.78 -30.85 32.96
C GLY A 149 -17.04 -30.54 31.49
N GLU A 150 -17.01 -31.56 30.66
CA GLU A 150 -17.14 -31.40 29.20
C GLU A 150 -18.46 -30.71 28.77
N ALA A 151 -19.56 -30.93 29.51
CA ALA A 151 -20.83 -30.24 29.26
C ALA A 151 -20.75 -28.74 29.54
N PHE A 152 -19.98 -28.33 30.56
CA PHE A 152 -19.68 -26.92 30.82
C PHE A 152 -18.80 -26.35 29.70
N ASP A 153 -17.76 -27.08 29.31
CA ASP A 153 -16.81 -26.62 28.30
C ASP A 153 -17.50 -26.34 26.96
N ARG A 154 -18.32 -27.28 26.48
CA ARG A 154 -19.07 -27.10 25.22
C ARG A 154 -20.06 -25.94 25.29
N LEU A 155 -20.78 -25.82 26.38
CA LEU A 155 -21.78 -24.75 26.56
C LEU A 155 -21.11 -23.37 26.73
N PHE A 156 -19.97 -23.32 27.42
CA PHE A 156 -19.16 -22.11 27.56
C PHE A 156 -18.66 -21.62 26.19
N LEU A 157 -18.08 -22.53 25.39
CA LEU A 157 -17.58 -22.21 24.05
C LEU A 157 -18.71 -21.78 23.11
N GLN A 158 -19.85 -22.47 23.14
CA GLN A 158 -21.01 -22.14 22.32
C GLN A 158 -21.57 -20.75 22.65
N LEU A 159 -21.76 -20.45 23.94
CA LEU A 159 -22.31 -19.16 24.37
C LEU A 159 -21.30 -18.03 24.16
N MET A 160 -20.02 -18.24 24.44
CA MET A 160 -18.99 -17.22 24.24
C MET A 160 -18.75 -16.92 22.76
N THR A 161 -18.85 -17.92 21.88
CA THR A 161 -18.75 -17.71 20.42
C THR A 161 -19.93 -16.87 19.89
N ALA A 162 -21.16 -17.18 20.33
CA ALA A 162 -22.34 -16.41 19.95
C ALA A 162 -22.32 -14.98 20.53
N HIS A 163 -21.82 -14.82 21.76
CA HIS A 163 -21.61 -13.54 22.43
C HIS A 163 -20.63 -12.66 21.65
N HIS A 164 -19.46 -13.22 21.30
CA HIS A 164 -18.43 -12.53 20.52
C HIS A 164 -18.90 -12.13 19.12
N ALA A 165 -19.67 -12.97 18.43
CA ALA A 165 -20.30 -12.63 17.15
C ALA A 165 -21.32 -11.47 17.28
N GLY A 166 -22.02 -11.38 18.41
CA GLY A 166 -22.90 -10.28 18.74
C GLY A 166 -22.18 -8.93 18.89
N ALA A 167 -21.02 -8.93 19.53
CA ALA A 167 -20.18 -7.74 19.68
C ALA A 167 -19.65 -7.21 18.33
N VAL A 168 -19.27 -8.11 17.42
CA VAL A 168 -18.88 -7.77 16.04
C VAL A 168 -20.03 -7.09 15.30
N THR A 169 -21.25 -7.60 15.45
CA THR A 169 -22.43 -7.02 14.78
C THR A 169 -22.77 -5.63 15.33
N MET A 170 -22.64 -5.41 16.64
CA MET A 170 -22.85 -4.09 17.25
C MET A 170 -21.81 -3.05 16.79
N VAL A 171 -20.58 -3.49 16.54
CA VAL A 171 -19.54 -2.67 15.93
C VAL A 171 -19.91 -2.29 14.50
N GLU A 172 -20.37 -3.25 13.69
CA GLU A 172 -20.76 -3.01 12.30
C GLU A 172 -21.92 -2.00 12.22
N GLU A 173 -22.93 -2.12 13.08
CA GLU A 173 -24.04 -1.17 13.16
C GLU A 173 -23.63 0.25 13.63
N LEU A 174 -22.60 0.36 14.49
CA LEU A 174 -22.05 1.68 14.84
C LEU A 174 -21.37 2.33 13.64
N LEU A 175 -20.56 1.56 12.90
CA LEU A 175 -19.79 2.05 11.76
C LEU A 175 -20.66 2.44 10.56
N GLU A 176 -21.91 2.00 10.53
CA GLU A 176 -22.93 2.43 9.56
C GLU A 176 -23.52 3.82 9.89
N ARG A 177 -23.33 4.34 11.11
CA ARG A 177 -23.85 5.66 11.51
C ARG A 177 -22.91 6.79 11.06
N PRO A 178 -23.40 7.79 10.30
CA PRO A 178 -22.55 8.90 9.85
C PRO A 178 -21.95 9.71 11.00
N GLY A 179 -20.64 9.94 10.93
CA GLY A 179 -19.86 10.62 11.96
C GLY A 179 -19.55 9.77 13.20
N ALA A 180 -20.09 8.56 13.31
CA ALA A 180 -19.81 7.66 14.43
C ALA A 180 -18.40 7.09 14.33
N ALA A 181 -17.83 6.82 15.51
CA ALA A 181 -16.47 6.35 15.66
C ALA A 181 -15.46 7.25 14.94
N TYR A 182 -15.73 8.56 14.80
CA TYR A 182 -14.77 9.52 14.22
C TYR A 182 -13.67 9.89 15.20
N ASP A 183 -13.97 9.74 16.50
CA ASP A 183 -12.97 9.75 17.54
C ASP A 183 -12.01 8.59 17.31
N PRO A 184 -10.73 8.89 17.08
CA PRO A 184 -9.77 7.87 16.75
C PRO A 184 -9.74 6.75 17.82
N VAL A 185 -9.94 7.10 19.11
CA VAL A 185 -9.94 6.17 20.24
C VAL A 185 -11.15 5.24 20.20
N LEU A 186 -12.29 5.72 19.70
CA LEU A 186 -13.49 4.90 19.51
C LEU A 186 -13.46 4.06 18.23
N PHE A 187 -13.04 4.62 17.08
CA PHE A 187 -12.86 3.85 15.83
C PHE A 187 -11.97 2.63 16.04
N GLN A 188 -10.92 2.85 16.83
CA GLN A 188 -10.01 1.79 17.17
C GLN A 188 -10.67 0.81 18.12
N PHE A 189 -11.29 1.25 19.21
CA PHE A 189 -11.98 0.34 20.12
C PHE A 189 -13.00 -0.54 19.37
N THR A 190 -13.70 0.00 18.38
CA THR A 190 -14.64 -0.78 17.55
C THR A 190 -13.92 -1.79 16.65
N SER A 191 -12.77 -1.41 16.08
CA SER A 191 -11.93 -2.32 15.29
C SER A 191 -11.27 -3.41 16.16
N ASP A 192 -10.88 -3.07 17.40
CA ASP A 192 -10.26 -3.96 18.38
C ASP A 192 -11.28 -4.99 18.87
N VAL A 193 -12.49 -4.57 19.27
CA VAL A 193 -13.59 -5.50 19.58
C VAL A 193 -13.85 -6.44 18.40
N LYS A 194 -13.85 -5.95 17.16
CA LYS A 194 -14.05 -6.83 15.99
C LYS A 194 -12.88 -7.80 15.79
N ASN A 195 -11.64 -7.34 15.94
CA ASN A 195 -10.42 -8.10 15.68
C ASN A 195 -10.10 -9.10 16.79
N GLU A 196 -10.17 -8.70 18.06
CA GLU A 196 -9.87 -9.52 19.23
C GLU A 196 -10.90 -10.63 19.39
N GLN A 197 -12.19 -10.33 19.27
CA GLN A 197 -13.25 -11.33 19.37
C GLN A 197 -13.12 -12.37 18.22
N THR A 198 -12.72 -11.92 17.02
CA THR A 198 -12.38 -12.81 15.89
C THR A 198 -11.08 -13.59 16.09
N ALA A 199 -10.11 -13.02 16.81
CA ALA A 199 -8.82 -13.66 17.11
C ALA A 199 -8.92 -14.65 18.27
N GLU A 200 -9.76 -14.41 19.27
CA GLU A 200 -10.09 -15.36 20.33
C GLU A 200 -10.82 -16.58 19.76
N ILE A 201 -11.69 -16.35 18.76
CA ILE A 201 -12.26 -17.42 17.93
C ILE A 201 -11.14 -18.26 17.27
N LYS A 202 -10.08 -17.64 16.74
CA LYS A 202 -8.97 -18.32 16.05
C LYS A 202 -7.86 -18.86 16.96
N ARG A 203 -7.67 -18.31 18.16
CA ARG A 203 -6.69 -18.77 19.15
C ARG A 203 -7.08 -20.13 19.75
N MET A 204 -8.37 -20.45 19.71
CA MET A 204 -8.84 -21.83 19.92
C MET A 204 -8.23 -22.82 18.91
N ASP A 205 -7.82 -22.35 17.72
CA ASP A 205 -7.35 -23.22 16.63
C ASP A 205 -5.81 -23.29 16.47
N ALA A 206 -5.03 -22.35 17.03
CA ALA A 206 -3.65 -22.11 16.59
C ALA A 206 -2.52 -22.66 17.50
N LEU A 207 -2.78 -23.58 18.43
CA LEU A 207 -1.75 -24.11 19.35
C LEU A 207 -0.81 -25.17 18.70
N LYS A 208 -0.43 -24.98 17.43
CA LYS A 208 0.36 -25.96 16.69
C LYS A 208 1.37 -25.33 15.73
N ALA A 209 2.56 -25.12 16.30
CA ALA A 209 3.89 -25.28 15.72
C ALA A 209 4.49 -24.18 14.83
N ARG A 210 5.76 -23.92 15.13
CA ARG A 210 6.76 -23.21 14.30
C ARG A 210 8.08 -23.96 14.36
N LEU A 211 8.71 -24.14 13.20
CA LEU A 211 10.16 -24.15 12.99
C LEU A 211 10.41 -23.84 11.49
N SER A 212 11.22 -22.83 11.17
CA SER A 212 11.76 -22.55 9.82
C SER A 212 13.12 -21.83 9.94
N ALA A 213 13.85 -21.70 8.83
CA ALA A 213 15.29 -21.40 8.76
C ALA A 213 15.68 -20.25 7.80
N ASP A 214 14.73 -19.41 7.35
CA ASP A 214 15.02 -18.23 6.52
C ASP A 214 15.67 -17.11 7.38
N PRO A 215 16.74 -16.44 6.91
CA PRO A 215 17.44 -15.40 7.69
C PRO A 215 16.58 -14.17 8.04
N ARG A 216 15.41 -14.01 7.42
CA ARG A 216 14.43 -12.96 7.74
C ARG A 216 13.59 -13.28 8.99
N GLU A 217 13.46 -14.54 9.40
CA GLU A 217 12.50 -14.96 10.44
C GLU A 217 12.88 -14.61 11.90
N ALA A 218 14.02 -13.93 12.09
CA ALA A 218 14.54 -13.54 13.41
C ALA A 218 15.21 -12.16 13.40
N LEU A 219 14.80 -11.26 12.51
CA LEU A 219 15.35 -9.93 12.45
C LEU A 219 15.03 -9.14 13.72
N LYS A 220 16.05 -8.47 14.27
CA LYS A 220 15.93 -7.61 15.46
C LYS A 220 14.89 -6.52 15.16
N ALA A 221 13.90 -6.36 16.04
CA ALA A 221 12.95 -5.25 15.94
C ALA A 221 13.62 -3.87 16.14
N GLY A 222 13.06 -2.82 15.55
CA GLY A 222 13.47 -1.44 15.77
C GLY A 222 12.88 -0.45 14.76
N PHE A 223 12.53 0.75 15.21
CA PHE A 223 12.02 1.78 14.30
C PHE A 223 13.11 2.29 13.34
N ARG A 224 14.29 2.64 13.85
CA ARG A 224 15.43 3.13 13.03
C ARG A 224 16.59 2.17 12.93
N ASP A 225 16.70 1.24 13.87
CA ASP A 225 17.84 0.35 14.08
C ASP A 225 17.43 -1.13 14.05
N ALA A 226 16.32 -1.44 13.37
CA ALA A 226 15.93 -2.82 13.07
C ALA A 226 17.08 -3.56 12.39
N GLY A 227 17.25 -4.83 12.75
CA GLY A 227 18.04 -5.75 11.97
C GLY A 227 17.44 -5.88 10.58
N HIS A 228 18.28 -6.06 9.57
CA HIS A 228 17.83 -6.22 8.19
C HIS A 228 18.56 -7.38 7.52
N ALA A 229 17.87 -8.06 6.61
CA ALA A 229 18.45 -9.04 5.71
C ALA A 229 18.37 -8.51 4.28
N ILE A 230 19.42 -8.74 3.51
CA ILE A 230 19.51 -8.25 2.13
C ILE A 230 20.24 -9.27 1.26
N SER A 231 19.66 -9.59 0.11
CA SER A 231 20.23 -10.54 -0.85
C SER A 231 20.23 -9.95 -2.25
N ASN A 232 21.35 -10.07 -2.97
CA ASN A 232 21.54 -9.60 -4.36
C ASN A 232 21.18 -8.12 -4.61
N MET A 233 21.21 -7.30 -3.57
CA MET A 233 21.02 -5.85 -3.67
C MET A 233 21.78 -5.11 -2.55
N THR A 234 21.70 -3.78 -2.57
CA THR A 234 22.29 -2.90 -1.56
C THR A 234 21.27 -1.84 -1.18
N LEU A 235 21.11 -1.61 0.11
CA LEU A 235 20.45 -0.41 0.61
C LEU A 235 21.42 0.76 0.41
N VAL A 236 21.09 1.67 -0.49
CA VAL A 236 21.93 2.82 -0.86
C VAL A 236 21.67 3.99 0.08
N ALA A 237 20.39 4.26 0.38
CA ALA A 237 19.99 5.30 1.30
C ALA A 237 18.64 4.97 1.96
N SER A 238 18.46 5.49 3.17
CA SER A 238 17.19 5.51 3.90
C SER A 238 16.92 6.93 4.35
N LEU A 239 15.90 7.56 3.76
CA LEU A 239 15.49 8.92 4.08
C LEU A 239 14.30 8.88 5.05
N PRO A 240 14.40 9.53 6.22
CA PRO A 240 13.27 9.61 7.14
C PRO A 240 12.13 10.44 6.53
N LYS A 241 10.91 10.30 7.08
CA LYS A 241 9.82 11.22 6.74
C LYS A 241 10.21 12.67 7.02
N PRO A 242 9.85 13.61 6.14
CA PRO A 242 10.19 15.01 6.32
C PRO A 242 9.37 15.66 7.45
N PRO A 243 9.87 16.77 8.03
CA PRO A 243 9.12 17.53 9.04
C PRO A 243 7.70 17.90 8.58
N GLY A 244 6.72 17.79 9.47
CA GLY A 244 5.31 18.04 9.17
C GLY A 244 4.56 16.84 8.57
N PHE A 245 5.26 15.74 8.27
CA PHE A 245 4.71 14.48 7.76
C PHE A 245 4.88 13.31 8.74
N PHE A 246 4.98 13.63 10.03
CA PHE A 246 4.92 12.68 11.15
C PHE A 246 4.52 13.46 12.40
N ASP A 247 4.03 12.75 13.42
CA ASP A 247 3.86 13.32 14.75
C ASP A 247 5.23 13.38 15.45
N PRO A 248 5.78 14.57 15.77
CA PRO A 248 7.09 14.67 16.43
C PRO A 248 7.12 14.00 17.81
N THR A 249 5.98 13.88 18.48
CA THR A 249 5.85 13.22 19.79
C THR A 249 5.66 11.71 19.66
N ASN A 250 5.37 11.22 18.45
CA ASN A 250 5.14 9.81 18.16
C ASN A 250 5.63 9.42 16.74
N PRO A 251 6.93 9.54 16.45
CA PRO A 251 7.47 9.44 15.09
C PRO A 251 7.39 8.03 14.50
N ALA A 252 7.43 6.99 15.35
CA ALA A 252 7.32 5.60 14.93
C ALA A 252 5.87 5.17 14.69
N GLY A 253 4.91 6.02 15.04
CA GLY A 253 3.52 5.60 15.08
C GLY A 253 3.32 4.48 16.13
N TYR A 254 3.78 4.68 17.35
CA TYR A 254 3.37 3.84 18.46
C TYR A 254 1.91 4.10 18.85
N PRO A 255 1.29 3.13 19.52
CA PRO A 255 0.09 3.43 20.28
C PRO A 255 0.22 4.62 21.22
N PRO A 256 -0.83 5.44 21.41
CA PRO A 256 -0.75 6.58 22.33
C PRO A 256 -0.51 6.11 23.77
N MET A 257 0.28 6.85 24.56
CA MET A 257 0.47 6.56 25.99
C MET A 257 -0.73 7.03 26.83
N LYS A 258 -1.08 6.30 27.89
CA LYS A 258 -2.08 6.62 28.91
C LYS A 258 -1.45 6.65 30.29
N VAL A 259 -1.95 7.48 31.21
CA VAL A 259 -1.48 7.49 32.62
C VAL A 259 -1.93 6.20 33.32
N LYS A 260 -1.03 5.51 34.02
CA LYS A 260 -1.35 4.31 34.79
C LYS A 260 -2.44 4.61 35.81
N LYS A 261 -3.35 3.64 35.97
CA LYS A 261 -4.48 3.73 36.87
C LYS A 261 -4.03 4.07 38.30
N GLY A 262 -4.52 5.17 38.86
CA GLY A 262 -4.28 5.57 40.26
C GLY A 262 -3.24 6.68 40.45
N VAL A 263 -2.60 7.16 39.38
CA VAL A 263 -1.63 8.25 39.44
C VAL A 263 -2.28 9.59 39.05
N LYS A 264 -2.03 10.65 39.81
CA LYS A 264 -2.48 12.01 39.45
C LYS A 264 -1.61 12.54 38.31
N PRO A 265 -2.20 13.08 37.22
CA PRO A 265 -1.41 13.68 36.14
C PRO A 265 -0.60 14.86 36.68
N THR A 266 0.73 14.77 36.65
CA THR A 266 1.61 15.92 36.91
C THR A 266 2.01 16.55 35.59
N ALA A 267 2.34 17.85 35.60
CA ALA A 267 2.73 18.59 34.39
C ALA A 267 3.97 18.02 33.66
N ASN A 268 4.72 17.11 34.32
CA ASN A 268 5.92 16.44 33.79
C ASN A 268 5.71 14.92 33.61
N ALA A 269 4.47 14.45 33.43
CA ALA A 269 4.17 13.02 33.32
C ALA A 269 4.77 12.34 32.07
N PHE A 270 5.16 13.11 31.05
CA PHE A 270 5.78 12.62 29.81
C PHE A 270 7.22 13.13 29.72
N ARG A 271 8.20 12.25 29.55
CA ARG A 271 9.62 12.62 29.35
C ARG A 271 9.88 12.91 27.88
N ASP A 272 10.80 13.84 27.60
CA ASP A 272 11.21 14.23 26.24
C ASP A 272 11.78 13.08 25.38
N ASP A 273 12.07 11.92 25.98
CA ASP A 273 12.64 10.74 25.32
C ASP A 273 11.59 9.68 24.89
N GLY A 274 10.30 9.91 25.14
CA GLY A 274 9.24 8.98 24.74
C GLY A 274 9.27 7.63 25.47
N GLN A 275 9.98 7.51 26.60
CA GLN A 275 9.94 6.29 27.44
C GLN A 275 8.82 6.35 28.48
N SER A 276 8.22 5.19 28.77
CA SER A 276 7.29 5.06 29.90
C SER A 276 8.02 5.30 31.22
N ASN A 277 7.51 6.19 32.08
CA ASN A 277 7.90 6.26 33.49
C ASN A 277 6.99 5.36 34.36
N ASP A 278 7.21 5.35 35.67
CA ASP A 278 6.44 4.54 36.61
C ASP A 278 4.93 4.89 36.62
N ASP A 279 4.55 6.03 36.03
CA ASP A 279 3.23 6.64 36.09
C ASP A 279 2.42 6.56 34.78
N ILE A 280 3.01 6.07 33.67
CA ILE A 280 2.36 5.98 32.34
C ILE A 280 2.54 4.58 31.72
N GLU A 281 1.51 4.09 31.02
CA GLU A 281 1.49 2.83 30.27
C GLU A 281 1.05 3.08 28.82
N TRP A 282 1.42 2.18 27.91
CA TRP A 282 1.05 2.30 26.51
C TRP A 282 -0.40 1.84 26.28
N SER A 283 -1.14 2.49 25.37
CA SER A 283 -2.43 1.99 24.86
C SER A 283 -2.20 0.77 23.96
N ASP A 284 -3.21 -0.06 23.78
CA ASP A 284 -3.15 -1.25 22.90
C ASP A 284 -3.54 -0.94 21.44
N ARG A 285 -3.46 0.34 21.04
CA ARG A 285 -4.07 0.91 19.82
C ARG A 285 -3.03 1.37 18.79
N SER A 286 -3.03 0.97 17.52
CA SER A 286 -2.15 1.61 16.52
C SER A 286 -2.57 3.08 16.21
N PRO A 287 -1.63 4.00 15.89
CA PRO A 287 -1.98 5.38 15.57
C PRO A 287 -2.56 5.54 14.17
N LEU A 288 -3.18 6.70 13.93
CA LEU A 288 -3.81 7.03 12.65
C LEU A 288 -2.82 6.92 11.48
N LEU A 289 -3.30 6.42 10.32
CA LEU A 289 -2.63 6.52 9.01
C LEU A 289 -2.39 7.96 8.55
N SER A 290 -2.67 8.97 9.39
CA SER A 290 -2.64 10.39 9.04
C SER A 290 -1.37 10.81 8.28
N PHE A 291 -0.26 10.12 8.53
CA PHE A 291 1.05 10.37 7.95
C PHE A 291 1.64 9.17 7.18
N ALA A 292 0.83 8.16 6.84
CA ALA A 292 1.30 7.00 6.09
C ALA A 292 1.75 7.42 4.68
N GLN A 293 2.96 6.99 4.29
CA GLN A 293 3.43 7.15 2.91
C GLN A 293 2.68 6.18 2.00
N THR A 294 2.44 6.60 0.76
CA THR A 294 1.75 5.78 -0.24
C THR A 294 2.57 5.62 -1.52
N ASP A 295 1.91 5.54 -2.68
CA ASP A 295 2.56 5.41 -3.98
C ASP A 295 3.39 6.66 -4.36
N MET A 296 4.24 6.50 -5.37
CA MET A 296 5.14 7.55 -5.86
C MET A 296 5.19 7.61 -7.39
N ALA A 297 5.39 8.82 -7.93
CA ALA A 297 5.49 9.07 -9.37
C ALA A 297 6.80 9.77 -9.72
N PHE A 298 7.29 9.52 -10.94
CA PHE A 298 8.55 10.08 -11.44
C PHE A 298 8.34 10.79 -12.78
N ALA A 299 9.04 11.90 -12.99
CA ALA A 299 9.09 12.57 -14.29
C ALA A 299 10.44 13.26 -14.48
N GLY A 300 11.34 12.61 -15.23
CA GLY A 300 12.70 13.08 -15.44
C GLY A 300 13.53 12.97 -14.17
N ASP A 301 13.98 14.11 -13.63
CA ASP A 301 14.67 14.20 -12.35
C ASP A 301 13.70 14.44 -11.18
N ARG A 302 12.39 14.51 -11.41
CA ARG A 302 11.39 14.81 -10.37
C ARG A 302 10.83 13.52 -9.79
N LEU A 303 10.73 13.44 -8.46
CA LEU A 303 10.06 12.38 -7.71
C LEU A 303 9.02 13.00 -6.79
N PHE A 304 7.81 12.46 -6.80
CA PHE A 304 6.72 12.83 -5.90
C PHE A 304 6.30 11.60 -5.09
N VAL A 305 6.33 11.73 -3.76
CA VAL A 305 5.94 10.68 -2.82
C VAL A 305 4.60 11.07 -2.18
N GLY A 306 3.58 10.25 -2.44
CA GLY A 306 2.23 10.39 -1.89
C GLY A 306 2.17 10.10 -0.40
N ASN A 307 1.18 10.70 0.27
CA ASN A 307 0.94 10.52 1.70
C ASN A 307 -0.52 10.85 2.05
N TYR A 308 -1.03 10.23 3.11
CA TYR A 308 -2.37 10.54 3.64
C TYR A 308 -2.55 12.02 4.05
N HIS A 309 -1.45 12.73 4.27
CA HIS A 309 -1.38 14.15 4.62
C HIS A 309 -1.15 15.10 3.42
N GLY A 310 -0.89 14.57 2.23
CA GLY A 310 -0.53 15.35 1.04
C GLY A 310 0.58 14.66 0.25
N PHE A 311 1.62 15.37 -0.15
CA PHE A 311 2.75 14.75 -0.86
C PHE A 311 4.07 15.48 -0.63
N ASN A 312 5.18 14.80 -0.90
CA ASN A 312 6.54 15.35 -0.82
C ASN A 312 7.20 15.33 -2.19
N ALA A 313 7.88 16.41 -2.55
CA ALA A 313 8.55 16.58 -3.84
C ALA A 313 10.07 16.56 -3.67
N TYR A 314 10.76 15.82 -4.55
CA TYR A 314 12.20 15.61 -4.56
C TYR A 314 12.77 15.82 -5.97
N ARG A 315 14.04 16.22 -6.03
CA ARG A 315 14.88 16.11 -7.23
C ARG A 315 15.87 14.97 -7.08
N LEU A 316 15.99 14.15 -8.11
CA LEU A 316 16.94 13.05 -8.19
C LEU A 316 18.28 13.57 -8.75
N GLY A 317 19.35 13.36 -8.01
CA GLY A 317 20.71 13.56 -8.49
C GLY A 317 21.05 12.61 -9.65
N ALA A 318 22.17 12.85 -10.33
CA ALA A 318 22.64 11.96 -11.40
C ALA A 318 22.93 10.53 -10.94
N ASP A 319 23.18 10.33 -9.65
CA ASP A 319 23.35 9.05 -8.97
C ASP A 319 22.03 8.42 -8.51
N GLY A 320 20.90 9.09 -8.74
CA GLY A 320 19.56 8.71 -8.29
C GLY A 320 19.26 9.07 -6.84
N MET A 321 20.08 9.87 -6.15
CA MET A 321 19.80 10.27 -4.78
C MET A 321 18.72 11.36 -4.71
N PRO A 322 17.64 11.18 -3.92
CA PRO A 322 16.60 12.18 -3.79
C PRO A 322 17.01 13.31 -2.84
N VAL A 323 16.88 14.55 -3.33
CA VAL A 323 17.03 15.79 -2.56
C VAL A 323 15.67 16.44 -2.45
N GLN A 324 15.17 16.61 -1.23
CA GLN A 324 13.84 17.17 -0.99
C GLN A 324 13.77 18.65 -1.43
N VAL A 325 12.68 19.00 -2.10
CA VAL A 325 12.43 20.37 -2.61
C VAL A 325 11.20 21.02 -1.97
N ALA A 326 10.16 20.26 -1.66
CA ALA A 326 8.99 20.78 -0.95
C ALA A 326 8.21 19.66 -0.23
N SER A 327 7.42 20.08 0.76
CA SER A 327 6.40 19.28 1.42
C SER A 327 5.05 19.96 1.24
N VAL A 328 4.07 19.29 0.65
CA VAL A 328 2.74 19.86 0.36
C VAL A 328 1.68 19.25 1.27
N VAL A 329 1.21 20.03 2.24
CA VAL A 329 0.18 19.64 3.20
C VAL A 329 -1.20 19.90 2.61
N CYS A 330 -1.91 18.82 2.29
CA CYS A 330 -3.27 18.88 1.80
C CYS A 330 -3.97 17.56 2.16
N ALA A 331 -4.33 17.42 3.44
CA ALA A 331 -4.83 16.17 3.99
C ALA A 331 -6.07 15.65 3.24
N GLY A 332 -6.14 14.33 3.12
CA GLY A 332 -7.30 13.67 2.55
C GLY A 332 -7.30 12.15 2.52
N GLY A 333 -6.24 11.51 2.99
CA GLY A 333 -6.11 10.06 2.99
C GLY A 333 -5.90 9.49 1.59
N GLN A 334 -5.35 8.27 1.54
CA GLN A 334 -4.75 7.70 0.32
C GLN A 334 -3.58 8.56 -0.15
N GLY A 335 -3.82 9.53 -1.02
CA GLY A 335 -2.75 10.43 -1.47
C GLY A 335 -1.85 9.84 -2.55
N ASP A 336 -2.30 8.80 -3.27
CA ASP A 336 -1.60 8.28 -4.43
C ASP A 336 -1.50 9.34 -5.52
N VAL A 337 -0.33 9.40 -6.17
CA VAL A 337 0.03 10.48 -7.09
C VAL A 337 0.39 9.97 -8.48
N SER A 338 -0.03 10.72 -9.51
CA SER A 338 0.46 10.58 -10.89
C SER A 338 0.89 11.94 -11.44
N VAL A 339 1.82 11.94 -12.40
CA VAL A 339 2.37 13.13 -13.05
C VAL A 339 2.25 13.02 -14.55
N ILE A 340 1.82 14.12 -15.18
CA ILE A 340 1.80 14.28 -16.62
C ILE A 340 2.13 15.72 -17.01
N GLY A 341 3.26 15.90 -17.70
CA GLY A 341 3.80 17.22 -18.02
C GLY A 341 4.10 18.05 -16.75
N ASN A 342 3.32 19.12 -16.57
CA ASN A 342 3.37 20.02 -15.41
C ASN A 342 2.17 19.88 -14.47
N LEU A 343 1.38 18.81 -14.61
CA LEU A 343 0.27 18.51 -13.72
C LEU A 343 0.61 17.30 -12.84
N LEU A 344 0.27 17.40 -11.56
CA LEU A 344 0.22 16.29 -10.61
C LEU A 344 -1.23 16.04 -10.22
N ILE A 345 -1.64 14.79 -10.27
CA ILE A 345 -2.99 14.32 -9.89
C ILE A 345 -2.84 13.52 -8.60
N MET A 346 -3.72 13.77 -7.62
CA MET A 346 -3.68 13.11 -6.31
C MET A 346 -5.04 12.56 -5.91
N SER A 347 -5.08 11.29 -5.51
CA SER A 347 -6.26 10.61 -4.95
C SER A 347 -6.61 11.12 -3.55
N VAL A 348 -7.90 11.30 -3.29
CA VAL A 348 -8.44 11.70 -1.98
C VAL A 348 -9.72 10.93 -1.68
N GLU A 349 -9.72 10.20 -0.56
CA GLU A 349 -10.85 9.34 -0.19
C GLU A 349 -11.53 9.69 1.12
N GLN A 350 -10.78 10.17 2.12
CA GLN A 350 -11.30 10.32 3.48
C GLN A 350 -12.20 11.55 3.63
N ASN A 351 -13.21 11.40 4.48
CA ASN A 351 -14.17 12.44 4.79
C ASN A 351 -13.55 13.71 5.41
N ARG A 352 -12.36 13.63 6.03
CA ARG A 352 -11.69 14.80 6.63
C ARG A 352 -11.16 15.81 5.61
N ALA A 353 -11.05 15.41 4.33
CA ALA A 353 -10.51 16.25 3.28
C ALA A 353 -11.38 17.49 3.04
N ARG A 354 -10.72 18.63 2.85
CA ARG A 354 -11.36 19.89 2.49
C ARG A 354 -11.00 20.31 1.07
N ARG A 355 -11.91 21.07 0.44
CA ARG A 355 -11.71 21.65 -0.91
C ARG A 355 -10.59 22.68 -0.97
N ASP A 356 -10.27 23.30 0.17
CA ASP A 356 -9.28 24.38 0.32
C ASP A 356 -7.94 23.89 0.91
N CYS A 357 -7.73 22.58 1.01
CA CYS A 357 -6.63 21.96 1.77
C CYS A 357 -6.55 22.45 3.24
N GLY A 358 -7.63 23.00 3.79
CA GLY A 358 -7.72 23.49 5.15
C GLY A 358 -7.38 22.41 6.17
N THR A 359 -6.86 22.83 7.31
CA THR A 359 -6.32 21.94 8.34
C THR A 359 -7.27 21.66 9.49
N GLN A 360 -8.46 22.22 9.45
CA GLN A 360 -9.47 22.18 10.51
C GLN A 360 -10.35 20.93 10.49
N GLY A 361 -10.17 20.05 9.49
CA GLY A 361 -11.04 18.89 9.27
C GLY A 361 -12.48 19.27 8.89
N ILE A 362 -13.37 18.27 8.87
CA ILE A 362 -14.82 18.40 8.69
C ILE A 362 -15.50 17.54 9.74
N ALA A 363 -16.28 18.15 10.63
CA ALA A 363 -17.01 17.45 11.69
C ALA A 363 -18.49 17.21 11.35
N ASP A 364 -19.07 18.04 10.47
CA ASP A 364 -20.46 17.90 10.04
C ASP A 364 -20.64 16.61 9.24
N ASP A 365 -21.86 16.06 9.26
CA ASP A 365 -22.24 14.87 8.49
C ASP A 365 -22.35 15.21 6.98
N VAL A 366 -22.99 16.35 6.68
CA VAL A 366 -23.07 16.95 5.33
C VAL A 366 -22.33 18.28 5.34
N SER A 367 -21.33 18.44 4.47
CA SER A 367 -20.56 19.69 4.40
C SER A 367 -20.22 20.10 2.98
N ALA A 368 -20.47 21.39 2.67
CA ALA A 368 -20.05 21.99 1.40
C ALA A 368 -18.52 22.12 1.27
N GLU A 369 -17.80 22.11 2.40
CA GLU A 369 -16.35 22.23 2.45
C GLU A 369 -15.63 20.90 2.23
N ARG A 370 -16.35 19.77 2.39
CA ARG A 370 -15.79 18.42 2.20
C ARG A 370 -15.36 18.20 0.75
N PHE A 371 -14.27 17.47 0.59
CA PHE A 371 -13.76 17.02 -0.70
C PHE A 371 -13.47 15.52 -0.69
N ARG A 372 -13.92 14.80 -1.72
CA ARG A 372 -13.57 13.40 -2.01
C ARG A 372 -13.52 13.22 -3.53
N GLY A 373 -12.44 12.67 -4.07
CA GLY A 373 -12.20 12.54 -5.51
C GLY A 373 -10.72 12.82 -5.86
N ILE A 374 -10.44 13.45 -7.00
CA ILE A 374 -9.06 13.76 -7.43
C ILE A 374 -8.73 15.25 -7.33
N ARG A 375 -7.55 15.58 -6.82
CA ARG A 375 -6.99 16.95 -6.84
C ARG A 375 -5.98 17.08 -7.98
N ILE A 376 -5.90 18.28 -8.55
CA ILE A 376 -5.00 18.59 -9.68
C ILE A 376 -4.14 19.77 -9.27
N PHE A 377 -2.82 19.58 -9.31
CA PHE A 377 -1.82 20.56 -8.95
C PHE A 377 -0.97 20.93 -10.17
N ASP A 378 -0.73 22.22 -10.36
CA ASP A 378 0.31 22.73 -11.23
C ASP A 378 1.65 22.65 -10.49
N ILE A 379 2.59 21.92 -11.09
CA ILE A 379 3.93 21.63 -10.58
C ILE A 379 5.01 22.20 -11.50
N SER A 380 4.70 23.23 -12.29
CA SER A 380 5.70 23.97 -13.08
C SER A 380 6.83 24.52 -12.20
N ASP A 381 6.48 24.96 -10.98
CA ASP A 381 7.41 25.16 -9.86
C ASP A 381 7.15 24.12 -8.76
N ILE A 382 7.97 23.06 -8.74
CA ILE A 382 7.84 21.97 -7.76
C ILE A 382 8.10 22.43 -6.32
N ALA A 383 8.75 23.58 -6.10
CA ALA A 383 8.97 24.13 -4.76
C ALA A 383 7.72 24.85 -4.23
N ARG A 384 6.79 25.23 -5.12
CA ARG A 384 5.53 25.91 -4.79
C ARG A 384 4.34 25.38 -5.60
N PRO A 385 3.99 24.08 -5.48
CA PRO A 385 2.85 23.54 -6.19
C PRO A 385 1.55 24.28 -5.84
N ARG A 386 0.69 24.48 -6.85
CA ARG A 386 -0.59 25.17 -6.68
C ARG A 386 -1.74 24.26 -7.10
N GLN A 387 -2.77 24.15 -6.28
CA GLN A 387 -3.99 23.47 -6.69
C GLN A 387 -4.69 24.29 -7.79
N VAL A 388 -4.91 23.68 -8.95
CA VAL A 388 -5.50 24.33 -10.14
C VAL A 388 -6.82 23.71 -10.56
N GLY A 389 -7.15 22.53 -10.06
CA GLY A 389 -8.42 21.87 -10.31
C GLY A 389 -8.72 20.79 -9.28
N GLN A 390 -9.97 20.33 -9.24
CA GLN A 390 -10.39 19.19 -8.45
C GLN A 390 -11.69 18.61 -9.00
N VAL A 391 -11.85 17.28 -8.93
CA VAL A 391 -13.08 16.60 -9.36
C VAL A 391 -13.61 15.76 -8.21
N GLN A 392 -14.89 15.91 -7.92
CA GLN A 392 -15.56 15.22 -6.83
C GLN A 392 -16.33 13.99 -7.33
N THR A 393 -16.20 12.87 -6.61
CA THR A 393 -16.84 11.59 -6.97
C THR A 393 -17.69 11.04 -5.82
N CYS A 394 -18.75 10.27 -6.09
CA CYS A 394 -19.65 9.84 -5.02
C CYS A 394 -18.98 8.96 -3.95
N ARG A 395 -17.88 8.30 -4.29
CA ARG A 395 -17.13 7.38 -3.40
C ARG A 395 -15.69 7.81 -3.10
N GLY A 396 -15.29 9.01 -3.53
CA GLY A 396 -13.91 9.46 -3.43
C GLY A 396 -12.99 8.82 -4.47
N SER A 397 -11.69 8.98 -4.30
CA SER A 397 -10.66 8.35 -5.12
C SER A 397 -9.71 7.62 -4.19
N HIS A 398 -9.76 6.30 -4.25
CA HIS A 398 -8.77 5.43 -3.63
C HIS A 398 -7.49 5.48 -4.46
N THR A 399 -7.58 5.04 -5.72
CA THR A 399 -6.52 5.13 -6.74
C THR A 399 -7.04 5.80 -8.01
N HIS A 400 -6.12 6.15 -8.91
CA HIS A 400 -6.45 6.67 -10.22
C HIS A 400 -5.39 6.28 -11.25
N SER A 401 -5.76 6.23 -12.52
CA SER A 401 -4.87 5.81 -13.60
C SER A 401 -4.99 6.73 -14.81
N ILE A 402 -3.87 7.23 -15.32
CA ILE A 402 -3.83 8.07 -16.52
C ILE A 402 -3.92 7.17 -17.76
N VAL A 403 -5.08 7.18 -18.41
CA VAL A 403 -5.41 6.28 -19.54
C VAL A 403 -4.99 6.89 -20.87
N LYS A 404 -5.10 8.21 -20.99
CA LYS A 404 -4.77 8.97 -22.20
C LYS A 404 -4.11 10.29 -21.81
N GLY A 405 -2.98 10.59 -22.43
CA GLY A 405 -2.33 11.89 -22.33
C GLY A 405 -2.99 12.95 -23.23
N PRO A 406 -2.49 14.20 -23.18
CA PRO A 406 -3.08 15.33 -23.88
C PRO A 406 -2.78 15.37 -25.39
N GLU A 407 -2.07 14.38 -25.93
CA GLU A 407 -1.71 14.36 -27.34
C GLU A 407 -2.97 14.37 -28.23
N GLY A 408 -3.00 15.30 -29.20
CA GLY A 408 -4.05 15.43 -30.21
C GLY A 408 -5.19 16.41 -29.86
N ASP A 409 -5.70 16.42 -28.63
CA ASP A 409 -6.86 17.25 -28.22
C ASP A 409 -6.67 18.07 -26.95
N GLY A 410 -5.47 18.06 -26.35
CA GLY A 410 -5.14 18.84 -25.16
C GLY A 410 -5.82 18.34 -23.87
N ARG A 411 -6.35 17.10 -23.87
CA ARG A 411 -7.14 16.55 -22.76
C ARG A 411 -6.56 15.25 -22.23
N ILE A 412 -6.45 15.17 -20.91
CA ILE A 412 -6.04 13.96 -20.19
C ILE A 412 -7.30 13.18 -19.80
N LEU A 413 -7.28 11.86 -19.95
CA LEU A 413 -8.33 10.98 -19.41
C LEU A 413 -7.79 10.15 -18.26
N VAL A 414 -8.55 10.11 -17.17
CA VAL A 414 -8.20 9.44 -15.92
C VAL A 414 -9.33 8.50 -15.53
N TYR A 415 -9.01 7.25 -15.21
CA TYR A 415 -9.93 6.36 -14.50
C TYR A 415 -9.77 6.59 -13.01
N VAL A 416 -10.90 6.74 -12.32
CA VAL A 416 -10.95 6.95 -10.87
C VAL A 416 -11.66 5.77 -10.22
N SER A 417 -10.98 5.17 -9.25
CA SER A 417 -11.48 4.05 -8.45
C SER A 417 -11.77 4.54 -7.03
N GLY A 418 -13.04 4.61 -6.64
CA GLY A 418 -13.44 4.98 -5.27
C GLY A 418 -13.93 3.78 -4.48
N THR A 419 -13.38 3.57 -3.27
CA THR A 419 -13.77 2.44 -2.39
C THR A 419 -14.65 2.90 -1.22
N GLY A 420 -14.58 4.18 -0.85
CA GLY A 420 -15.33 4.69 0.29
C GLY A 420 -16.85 4.64 0.11
N ASN A 421 -17.58 4.77 1.22
CA ASN A 421 -19.04 4.79 1.24
C ASN A 421 -19.62 5.88 0.33
N VAL A 422 -20.79 5.61 -0.25
CA VAL A 422 -21.47 6.59 -1.10
C VAL A 422 -21.90 7.80 -0.27
N ARG A 423 -21.59 9.00 -0.79
CA ARG A 423 -22.02 10.26 -0.17
C ARG A 423 -23.53 10.43 -0.19
N LYS A 424 -24.00 11.14 0.82
CA LYS A 424 -25.38 11.65 0.90
C LYS A 424 -25.70 12.55 -0.28
N ALA A 425 -26.91 12.42 -0.83
CA ALA A 425 -27.36 13.22 -1.96
C ALA A 425 -27.39 14.73 -1.62
N GLU A 426 -27.62 15.06 -0.34
CA GLU A 426 -27.58 16.42 0.20
C GLU A 426 -26.16 17.01 0.17
N GLU A 427 -25.12 16.18 0.24
CA GLU A 427 -23.72 16.62 0.17
C GLU A 427 -23.23 16.73 -1.28
N LEU A 428 -23.58 15.76 -2.12
CA LEU A 428 -23.28 15.80 -3.54
C LEU A 428 -24.46 15.23 -4.35
N ALA A 429 -25.11 16.11 -5.10
CA ALA A 429 -26.22 15.76 -5.95
C ALA A 429 -25.85 14.64 -6.94
N GLY A 430 -26.73 13.64 -7.09
CA GLY A 430 -26.55 12.48 -7.96
C GLY A 430 -26.02 11.23 -7.25
N CYS A 431 -25.50 11.36 -6.03
CA CYS A 431 -25.06 10.23 -5.22
C CYS A 431 -26.24 9.50 -4.55
N THR A 432 -26.20 8.18 -4.57
CA THR A 432 -27.21 7.27 -3.99
C THR A 432 -26.54 5.98 -3.55
N ASP A 433 -27.05 5.32 -2.52
CA ASP A 433 -26.54 4.04 -2.01
C ASP A 433 -27.05 2.82 -2.81
N GLN A 434 -27.95 3.04 -3.77
CA GLN A 434 -28.46 2.01 -4.67
C GLN A 434 -27.67 1.97 -5.99
N PRO A 435 -27.58 0.81 -6.67
CA PRO A 435 -27.01 0.74 -8.02
C PRO A 435 -27.77 1.66 -8.99
N SER A 436 -27.09 2.66 -9.56
CA SER A 436 -27.70 3.66 -10.44
C SER A 436 -26.81 3.99 -11.65
N PRO A 437 -27.37 4.49 -12.76
CA PRO A 437 -26.59 5.15 -13.81
C PRO A 437 -25.85 6.41 -13.38
N SER A 438 -26.20 7.00 -12.23
CA SER A 438 -25.75 8.32 -11.80
C SER A 438 -24.67 8.34 -10.70
N ASN A 439 -24.20 7.19 -10.21
CA ASN A 439 -23.27 7.12 -9.07
C ASN A 439 -22.09 6.16 -9.32
N SER A 440 -21.00 6.33 -8.56
CA SER A 440 -19.75 5.55 -8.72
C SER A 440 -19.83 4.08 -8.25
N LEU A 441 -20.97 3.59 -7.78
CA LEU A 441 -21.14 2.21 -7.27
C LEU A 441 -21.33 1.25 -8.45
N PHE A 442 -20.54 0.15 -8.51
CA PHE A 442 -20.48 -0.75 -9.67
C PHE A 442 -20.10 -0.03 -10.98
N ARG A 443 -19.27 1.01 -10.90
CA ARG A 443 -18.79 1.77 -12.06
C ARG A 443 -17.34 2.23 -11.88
N ILE A 444 -16.70 2.59 -12.99
CA ILE A 444 -15.44 3.34 -13.00
C ILE A 444 -15.78 4.76 -13.42
N ASP A 445 -15.36 5.78 -12.67
CA ASP A 445 -15.54 7.17 -13.11
C ASP A 445 -14.43 7.55 -14.09
N VAL A 446 -14.82 8.06 -15.26
CA VAL A 446 -13.90 8.58 -16.27
C VAL A 446 -13.86 10.09 -16.16
N VAL A 447 -12.72 10.63 -15.74
CA VAL A 447 -12.50 12.07 -15.60
C VAL A 447 -11.70 12.59 -16.78
N GLU A 448 -12.16 13.72 -17.32
CA GLU A 448 -11.44 14.48 -18.35
C GLU A 448 -10.84 15.74 -17.72
N ILE A 449 -9.56 15.98 -17.97
CA ILE A 449 -8.82 17.15 -17.50
C ILE A 449 -8.26 17.91 -18.72
N PRO A 450 -8.80 19.10 -19.04
CA PRO A 450 -8.20 19.98 -20.04
C PRO A 450 -6.89 20.57 -19.51
N VAL A 451 -5.79 20.45 -20.25
CA VAL A 451 -4.48 20.92 -19.78
C VAL A 451 -4.42 22.44 -19.64
N ASP A 452 -5.05 23.16 -20.57
CA ASP A 452 -5.05 24.64 -20.58
C ASP A 452 -5.97 25.25 -19.51
N ASP A 453 -6.97 24.50 -19.05
CA ASP A 453 -7.88 24.92 -17.98
C ASP A 453 -8.29 23.74 -17.08
N PRO A 454 -7.38 23.27 -16.19
CA PRO A 454 -7.65 22.12 -15.33
C PRO A 454 -8.78 22.35 -14.32
N ALA A 455 -9.20 23.60 -14.09
CA ALA A 455 -10.31 23.94 -13.20
C ALA A 455 -11.66 23.43 -13.74
N THR A 456 -11.76 23.21 -15.05
CA THR A 456 -12.97 22.69 -15.72
C THR A 456 -13.02 21.16 -15.80
N ALA A 457 -12.05 20.47 -15.17
CA ALA A 457 -12.04 19.02 -15.11
C ALA A 457 -13.35 18.46 -14.53
N ARG A 458 -13.83 17.35 -15.10
CA ARG A 458 -15.12 16.76 -14.73
C ARG A 458 -15.21 15.30 -15.10
N ILE A 459 -16.12 14.58 -14.43
CA ILE A 459 -16.55 13.25 -14.86
C ILE A 459 -17.27 13.41 -16.22
N VAL A 460 -16.83 12.63 -17.21
CA VAL A 460 -17.41 12.63 -18.57
C VAL A 460 -18.17 11.35 -18.88
N ASP A 461 -17.88 10.26 -18.19
CA ASP A 461 -18.59 8.98 -18.29
C ASP A 461 -18.40 8.18 -16.99
N SER A 462 -19.29 7.24 -16.72
CA SER A 462 -19.17 6.27 -15.61
C SER A 462 -19.57 4.88 -16.10
N PRO A 463 -18.71 4.15 -16.83
CA PRO A 463 -19.08 2.87 -17.43
C PRO A 463 -19.38 1.76 -16.40
N ALA A 464 -20.45 1.00 -16.66
CA ALA A 464 -20.89 -0.12 -15.83
C ALA A 464 -20.08 -1.41 -16.09
N VAL A 465 -18.79 -1.37 -15.79
CA VAL A 465 -17.87 -2.46 -16.14
C VAL A 465 -18.09 -3.75 -15.35
N PHE A 466 -18.84 -3.68 -14.24
CA PHE A 466 -19.19 -4.83 -13.39
C PHE A 466 -20.56 -5.43 -13.71
N ALA A 467 -21.29 -4.84 -14.68
CA ALA A 467 -22.60 -5.31 -15.04
C ALA A 467 -22.55 -6.70 -15.68
N ASP A 468 -23.55 -7.53 -15.42
CA ASP A 468 -23.69 -8.83 -16.08
C ASP A 468 -23.88 -8.61 -17.59
N ALA A 469 -23.08 -9.31 -18.38
CA ALA A 469 -23.03 -9.08 -19.81
C ALA A 469 -24.32 -9.48 -20.56
N LYS A 470 -25.17 -10.34 -19.96
CA LYS A 470 -26.41 -10.83 -20.55
C LYS A 470 -27.63 -10.06 -20.05
N THR A 471 -27.71 -9.81 -18.74
CA THR A 471 -28.87 -9.20 -18.09
C THR A 471 -28.74 -7.68 -17.94
N GLY A 472 -27.52 -7.16 -17.93
CA GLY A 472 -27.25 -5.74 -17.65
C GLY A 472 -27.39 -5.35 -16.16
N GLU A 473 -27.60 -6.33 -15.27
CA GLU A 473 -27.62 -6.09 -13.81
C GLU A 473 -26.28 -5.51 -13.38
N LEU A 474 -26.27 -4.31 -12.78
CA LEU A 474 -25.03 -3.58 -12.43
C LEU A 474 -24.16 -4.36 -11.43
N ALA A 475 -24.79 -5.03 -10.47
CA ALA A 475 -24.15 -5.93 -9.51
C ALA A 475 -24.03 -7.36 -10.07
N GLY A 476 -23.55 -7.47 -11.31
CA GLY A 476 -23.56 -8.72 -12.08
C GLY A 476 -22.33 -9.60 -11.88
N LEU A 477 -21.41 -9.20 -11.01
CA LEU A 477 -20.21 -9.94 -10.66
C LEU A 477 -20.32 -10.61 -9.29
N TRP A 478 -19.19 -11.06 -8.73
CA TRP A 478 -19.18 -11.79 -7.48
C TRP A 478 -19.85 -11.00 -6.34
N LYS A 479 -20.83 -11.63 -5.69
CA LYS A 479 -21.68 -11.00 -4.66
C LYS A 479 -21.06 -11.01 -3.26
N GLY A 480 -19.81 -11.47 -3.14
CA GLY A 480 -19.15 -11.69 -1.86
C GLY A 480 -19.58 -13.01 -1.21
N GLY A 481 -18.76 -13.50 -0.27
CA GLY A 481 -19.08 -14.69 0.51
C GLY A 481 -17.99 -15.75 0.48
N ASP A 482 -18.39 -16.97 0.82
CA ASP A 482 -17.51 -18.12 0.95
C ASP A 482 -17.42 -18.88 -0.38
N HIS A 483 -16.21 -19.20 -0.84
CA HIS A 483 -15.98 -20.03 -2.03
C HIS A 483 -15.98 -21.54 -1.73
N GLY A 484 -16.26 -21.95 -0.49
CA GLY A 484 -16.33 -23.33 -0.04
C GLY A 484 -15.30 -23.65 1.05
N ASP A 485 -15.38 -24.88 1.56
CA ASP A 485 -14.46 -25.37 2.60
C ASP A 485 -13.00 -25.21 2.13
N GLU A 486 -12.13 -24.70 3.01
CA GLU A 486 -10.72 -24.37 2.73
C GLU A 486 -10.48 -23.17 1.79
N THR A 487 -11.47 -22.30 1.55
CA THR A 487 -11.31 -21.07 0.75
C THR A 487 -11.41 -19.81 1.60
N GLN A 488 -11.05 -18.65 1.03
CA GLN A 488 -11.20 -17.36 1.71
C GLN A 488 -12.62 -16.80 1.54
N LYS A 489 -13.10 -16.08 2.57
CA LYS A 489 -14.26 -15.19 2.39
C LYS A 489 -13.82 -13.98 1.57
N THR A 490 -14.48 -13.76 0.45
CA THR A 490 -14.14 -12.71 -0.52
C THR A 490 -15.15 -11.57 -0.48
N HIS A 491 -14.68 -10.38 -0.81
CA HIS A 491 -15.50 -9.18 -0.89
C HIS A 491 -16.41 -9.19 -2.12
N ILE A 492 -17.54 -8.48 -2.03
CA ILE A 492 -18.36 -8.16 -3.20
C ILE A 492 -17.54 -7.38 -4.23
N THR A 493 -17.80 -7.60 -5.52
CA THR A 493 -17.12 -6.89 -6.62
C THR A 493 -17.94 -5.67 -7.05
N ASP A 494 -17.76 -4.57 -6.33
CA ASP A 494 -18.47 -3.30 -6.52
C ASP A 494 -17.55 -2.11 -6.87
N GLN A 495 -16.23 -2.33 -6.83
CA GLN A 495 -15.19 -1.42 -7.32
C GLN A 495 -13.93 -2.19 -7.72
N CYS A 496 -13.07 -1.52 -8.48
CA CYS A 496 -11.67 -1.89 -8.54
C CYS A 496 -10.90 -1.17 -7.44
N HIS A 497 -9.97 -1.86 -6.79
CA HIS A 497 -9.02 -1.22 -5.90
C HIS A 497 -8.01 -0.46 -6.76
N ASP A 498 -7.29 -1.19 -7.63
CA ASP A 498 -6.36 -0.64 -8.62
C ASP A 498 -6.77 -1.02 -10.04
N ILE A 499 -6.48 -0.12 -10.99
CA ILE A 499 -6.65 -0.39 -12.43
C ILE A 499 -5.36 -0.04 -13.15
N THR A 500 -4.55 -1.04 -13.48
CA THR A 500 -3.34 -0.80 -14.25
C THR A 500 -3.64 -0.71 -15.74
N VAL A 501 -3.29 0.41 -16.37
CA VAL A 501 -3.51 0.62 -17.81
C VAL A 501 -2.25 0.31 -18.61
N PHE A 502 -2.44 -0.26 -19.79
CA PHE A 502 -1.41 -0.54 -20.79
C PHE A 502 -1.87 0.01 -22.15
N PRO A 503 -1.79 1.34 -22.37
CA PRO A 503 -2.42 2.00 -23.52
C PRO A 503 -1.90 1.52 -24.87
N ALA A 504 -0.61 1.18 -24.98
CA ALA A 504 0.01 0.71 -26.22
C ALA A 504 -0.62 -0.60 -26.74
N SER A 505 -1.03 -1.49 -25.83
CA SER A 505 -1.74 -2.74 -26.15
C SER A 505 -3.26 -2.58 -26.09
N ARG A 506 -3.77 -1.38 -25.77
CA ARG A 506 -5.20 -1.08 -25.58
C ARG A 506 -5.84 -1.95 -24.51
N LEU A 507 -5.08 -2.31 -23.49
CA LEU A 507 -5.52 -3.15 -22.37
C LEU A 507 -5.49 -2.38 -21.05
N ALA A 508 -6.34 -2.79 -20.11
CA ALA A 508 -6.17 -2.48 -18.69
C ALA A 508 -6.49 -3.72 -17.85
N ALA A 509 -5.88 -3.85 -16.68
CA ALA A 509 -6.17 -4.89 -15.72
C ALA A 509 -6.68 -4.25 -14.42
N GLY A 510 -7.90 -4.59 -14.03
CA GLY A 510 -8.49 -4.19 -12.76
C GLY A 510 -8.34 -5.31 -11.72
N ALA A 511 -7.71 -4.99 -10.60
CA ALA A 511 -7.80 -5.79 -9.40
C ALA A 511 -9.01 -5.27 -8.62
N CYS A 512 -10.12 -6.00 -8.71
CA CYS A 512 -11.42 -5.54 -8.23
C CYS A 512 -11.89 -6.42 -7.09
N SER A 513 -12.51 -5.84 -6.06
CA SER A 513 -12.54 -6.39 -4.70
C SER A 513 -12.85 -7.89 -4.55
N GLY A 514 -13.60 -8.52 -5.48
CA GLY A 514 -13.73 -9.98 -5.57
C GLY A 514 -13.29 -10.65 -6.88
N ASN A 515 -12.81 -9.91 -7.88
CA ASN A 515 -12.41 -10.42 -9.20
C ASN A 515 -11.17 -9.73 -9.80
N GLY A 516 -10.35 -10.51 -10.50
CA GLY A 516 -9.38 -9.98 -11.47
C GLY A 516 -10.05 -9.79 -12.83
N ILE A 517 -9.90 -8.63 -13.45
CA ILE A 517 -10.59 -8.27 -14.70
C ILE A 517 -9.59 -7.71 -15.71
N ILE A 518 -9.73 -8.08 -16.99
CA ILE A 518 -9.07 -7.38 -18.09
C ILE A 518 -10.08 -6.62 -18.94
N PHE A 519 -9.71 -5.40 -19.33
CA PHE A 519 -10.53 -4.46 -20.09
C PHE A 519 -9.87 -4.11 -21.43
N ASP A 520 -10.70 -3.97 -22.46
CA ASP A 520 -10.37 -3.29 -23.70
C ASP A 520 -10.57 -1.79 -23.49
N ILE A 521 -9.50 -1.03 -23.68
CA ILE A 521 -9.47 0.43 -23.57
C ILE A 521 -9.19 1.11 -24.92
N SER A 522 -9.43 0.41 -26.03
CA SER A 522 -9.36 0.99 -27.39
C SER A 522 -10.21 2.26 -27.51
N ASN A 523 -11.33 2.32 -26.78
CA ASN A 523 -12.01 3.56 -26.46
C ASN A 523 -11.81 3.89 -24.97
N PRO A 524 -10.88 4.81 -24.61
CA PRO A 524 -10.57 5.12 -23.22
C PRO A 524 -11.69 5.85 -22.48
N ARG A 525 -12.77 6.28 -23.16
CA ARG A 525 -13.96 6.82 -22.49
C ARG A 525 -14.96 5.72 -22.11
N LYS A 526 -14.89 4.56 -22.77
CA LYS A 526 -15.83 3.45 -22.63
C LYS A 526 -15.09 2.11 -22.57
N PRO A 527 -14.29 1.88 -21.51
CA PRO A 527 -13.66 0.59 -21.25
C PRO A 527 -14.70 -0.53 -21.29
N ARG A 528 -14.31 -1.67 -21.87
CA ARG A 528 -15.18 -2.84 -22.00
C ARG A 528 -14.49 -4.07 -21.44
N ARG A 529 -15.16 -4.80 -20.56
CA ARG A 529 -14.64 -6.05 -20.00
C ARG A 529 -14.40 -7.09 -21.11
N ILE A 530 -13.20 -7.66 -21.16
CA ILE A 530 -12.80 -8.74 -22.06
C ILE A 530 -13.02 -10.08 -21.35
N ASP A 531 -12.44 -10.23 -20.17
CA ASP A 531 -12.49 -11.46 -19.37
C ASP A 531 -12.47 -11.12 -17.87
N VAL A 532 -12.89 -12.09 -17.06
CA VAL A 532 -12.94 -11.98 -15.59
C VAL A 532 -12.64 -13.32 -14.93
N VAL A 533 -11.86 -13.29 -13.86
CA VAL A 533 -11.51 -14.45 -13.07
C VAL A 533 -11.80 -14.22 -11.58
N SER A 534 -12.00 -15.32 -10.87
CA SER A 534 -12.00 -15.39 -9.41
C SER A 534 -10.95 -16.41 -8.99
N ASP A 535 -10.31 -16.20 -7.84
CA ASP A 535 -9.31 -17.09 -7.28
C ASP A 535 -9.74 -17.41 -5.84
N PRO A 536 -10.00 -18.69 -5.49
CA PRO A 536 -10.40 -19.07 -4.14
C PRO A 536 -9.34 -18.79 -3.07
N GLY A 537 -8.09 -18.62 -3.50
CA GLY A 537 -6.96 -18.25 -2.66
C GLY A 537 -6.85 -16.75 -2.41
N PHE A 538 -7.71 -15.91 -2.99
CA PHE A 538 -7.72 -14.45 -2.78
C PHE A 538 -8.81 -14.06 -1.79
N ALA A 539 -8.54 -13.10 -0.90
CA ALA A 539 -9.57 -12.43 -0.10
C ALA A 539 -9.99 -11.10 -0.72
N TYR A 540 -9.02 -10.36 -1.26
CA TYR A 540 -9.23 -9.03 -1.80
C TYR A 540 -8.23 -8.76 -2.92
N TRP A 541 -8.71 -8.61 -4.15
CA TRP A 541 -7.82 -8.30 -5.28
C TRP A 541 -7.38 -6.85 -5.19
N HIS A 542 -6.07 -6.65 -5.07
CA HIS A 542 -5.50 -5.37 -4.67
C HIS A 542 -4.85 -4.62 -5.83
N SER A 543 -3.84 -5.22 -6.46
CA SER A 543 -3.12 -4.60 -7.58
C SER A 543 -2.95 -5.54 -8.78
N ALA A 544 -2.62 -4.96 -9.93
CA ALA A 544 -2.34 -5.69 -11.16
C ALA A 544 -1.07 -5.11 -11.82
N THR A 545 -0.17 -5.95 -12.33
CA THR A 545 1.04 -5.50 -13.03
C THR A 545 1.25 -6.35 -14.28
N PHE A 546 1.30 -5.72 -15.45
CA PHE A 546 1.65 -6.39 -16.70
C PHE A 546 3.15 -6.63 -16.81
N ASN A 547 3.54 -7.65 -17.57
CA ASN A 547 4.89 -7.72 -18.12
C ASN A 547 5.09 -6.68 -19.24
N ASN A 548 6.33 -6.53 -19.71
CA ASN A 548 6.68 -5.48 -20.66
C ASN A 548 5.95 -5.58 -22.01
N ASP A 549 5.50 -6.78 -22.39
CA ASP A 549 4.81 -7.03 -23.65
C ASP A 549 3.28 -6.99 -23.51
N GLY A 550 2.75 -6.83 -22.29
CA GLY A 550 1.31 -6.88 -22.02
C GLY A 550 0.67 -8.25 -22.28
N THR A 551 1.46 -9.32 -22.29
CA THR A 551 1.02 -10.71 -22.54
C THR A 551 0.79 -11.50 -21.25
N LYS A 552 1.19 -10.95 -20.10
CA LYS A 552 1.04 -11.54 -18.78
C LYS A 552 0.57 -10.48 -17.80
N VAL A 553 -0.14 -10.88 -16.77
CA VAL A 553 -0.53 -10.03 -15.64
C VAL A 553 -0.33 -10.77 -14.32
N LEU A 554 0.29 -10.09 -13.36
CA LEU A 554 0.41 -10.51 -11.98
C LEU A 554 -0.61 -9.73 -11.16
N PHE A 555 -1.49 -10.42 -10.45
CA PHE A 555 -2.44 -9.84 -9.50
C PHE A 555 -1.99 -10.11 -8.07
N THR A 556 -2.23 -9.17 -7.15
CA THR A 556 -1.86 -9.30 -5.73
C THR A 556 -3.11 -9.45 -4.84
N ASP A 557 -3.03 -10.24 -3.77
CA ASP A 557 -4.08 -10.41 -2.75
C ASP A 557 -3.76 -9.62 -1.48
N GLU A 558 -4.66 -8.72 -1.06
CA GLU A 558 -4.53 -7.98 0.19
C GLU A 558 -5.12 -8.71 1.40
N TRP A 559 -4.67 -9.95 1.63
CA TRP A 559 -5.20 -10.75 2.72
C TRP A 559 -4.94 -10.10 4.09
N GLY A 560 -6.02 -9.97 4.87
CA GLY A 560 -5.96 -9.34 6.19
C GLY A 560 -6.14 -7.82 6.17
N GLY A 561 -6.42 -7.21 5.02
CA GLY A 561 -6.70 -5.78 4.89
C GLY A 561 -5.51 -4.91 5.26
N GLY A 562 -4.29 -5.41 4.97
CA GLY A 562 -3.05 -4.68 5.15
C GLY A 562 -2.53 -4.53 6.59
N SER A 563 -3.39 -4.58 7.60
CA SER A 563 -2.94 -4.36 8.99
C SER A 563 -2.51 -5.64 9.70
N ARG A 564 -2.96 -6.83 9.25
CA ARG A 564 -2.81 -8.06 10.03
C ARG A 564 -1.54 -8.85 9.69
N PRO A 565 -1.00 -9.63 10.64
CA PRO A 565 0.08 -10.57 10.37
C PRO A 565 -0.46 -11.79 9.59
N ARG A 566 -0.08 -11.88 8.30
CA ARG A 566 -0.61 -12.86 7.32
C ARG A 566 0.45 -13.60 6.50
N CYS A 567 1.71 -13.46 6.91
CA CYS A 567 2.83 -14.22 6.36
C CYS A 567 3.45 -15.14 7.42
N ARG A 568 2.64 -15.66 8.35
CA ARG A 568 3.14 -16.46 9.46
C ARG A 568 3.38 -17.90 9.01
N ASN A 569 4.22 -18.63 9.74
CA ASN A 569 4.53 -20.03 9.44
C ASN A 569 3.30 -20.95 9.33
N GLN A 570 2.24 -20.67 10.11
CA GLN A 570 0.99 -21.42 10.07
C GLN A 570 0.05 -20.99 8.93
N ASP A 571 0.31 -19.85 8.31
CA ASP A 571 -0.52 -19.34 7.23
C ASP A 571 -0.24 -20.12 5.94
N ARG A 572 -1.30 -20.36 5.16
CA ARG A 572 -1.15 -21.05 3.88
C ARG A 572 -0.31 -20.21 2.91
N LYS A 573 0.49 -20.90 2.07
CA LYS A 573 1.35 -20.25 1.07
C LYS A 573 0.59 -19.74 -0.16
N ASP A 574 -0.62 -20.24 -0.37
CA ASP A 574 -1.50 -19.85 -1.48
C ASP A 574 -2.56 -18.82 -1.08
N TRP A 575 -2.49 -18.27 0.14
CA TRP A 575 -3.33 -17.17 0.62
C TRP A 575 -2.51 -15.90 0.77
N GLY A 576 -3.03 -14.70 0.47
CA GLY A 576 -2.25 -13.46 0.53
C GLY A 576 -1.02 -13.52 -0.37
N ALA A 577 -1.18 -14.13 -1.54
CA ALA A 577 -0.12 -14.43 -2.49
C ALA A 577 -0.42 -13.74 -3.83
N ASP A 578 0.61 -13.59 -4.65
CA ASP A 578 0.48 -13.12 -6.01
C ASP A 578 0.01 -14.25 -6.91
N ALA A 579 -0.86 -13.95 -7.87
CA ALA A 579 -1.31 -14.89 -8.90
C ALA A 579 -0.89 -14.41 -10.29
N ILE A 580 -0.23 -15.28 -11.04
CA ILE A 580 0.32 -14.98 -12.36
C ILE A 580 -0.56 -15.61 -13.42
N TYR A 581 -0.98 -14.79 -14.38
CA TYR A 581 -1.82 -15.17 -15.51
C TYR A 581 -1.12 -14.83 -16.83
N ASP A 582 -1.20 -15.75 -17.78
CA ASP A 582 -0.94 -15.41 -19.19
C ASP A 582 -2.24 -14.91 -19.82
N ILE A 583 -2.14 -13.97 -20.77
CA ILE A 583 -3.26 -13.49 -21.58
C ILE A 583 -3.19 -14.18 -22.92
N VAL A 584 -4.04 -15.19 -23.12
CA VAL A 584 -4.08 -16.01 -24.34
C VAL A 584 -5.44 -15.81 -25.00
N ASP A 585 -5.45 -15.27 -26.23
CA ASP A 585 -6.67 -14.95 -26.98
C ASP A 585 -7.67 -14.09 -26.19
N GLY A 586 -7.14 -13.14 -25.42
CA GLY A 586 -7.94 -12.26 -24.56
C GLY A 586 -8.51 -12.94 -23.30
N LYS A 587 -8.01 -14.11 -22.91
CA LYS A 587 -8.43 -14.81 -21.69
C LYS A 587 -7.30 -14.90 -20.67
N LEU A 588 -7.66 -14.78 -19.40
CA LEU A 588 -6.76 -14.93 -18.26
C LEU A 588 -6.53 -16.42 -17.95
N MET A 589 -5.35 -16.92 -18.26
CA MET A 589 -4.94 -18.30 -18.04
C MET A 589 -4.02 -18.38 -16.82
N ARG A 590 -4.55 -18.85 -15.68
CA ARG A 590 -3.79 -19.00 -14.44
C ARG A 590 -2.58 -19.91 -14.63
N ARG A 591 -1.40 -19.48 -14.18
CA ARG A 591 -0.14 -20.24 -14.30
C ARG A 591 0.45 -20.63 -12.96
N ALA A 592 0.65 -19.66 -12.08
CA ALA A 592 1.35 -19.89 -10.83
C ALA A 592 0.87 -18.94 -9.72
N THR A 593 1.31 -19.28 -8.51
CA THR A 593 1.18 -18.44 -7.32
C THR A 593 2.57 -18.17 -6.78
N PHE A 594 2.81 -16.94 -6.31
CA PHE A 594 4.05 -16.57 -5.65
C PHE A 594 3.74 -15.91 -4.30
N LYS A 595 4.42 -16.34 -3.25
CA LYS A 595 4.40 -15.69 -1.94
C LYS A 595 5.83 -15.64 -1.40
N LEU A 596 6.18 -14.57 -0.69
CA LEU A 596 7.51 -14.46 -0.09
C LEU A 596 7.82 -15.69 0.80
N ALA A 597 9.08 -16.12 0.79
CA ALA A 597 9.47 -17.36 1.46
C ALA A 597 9.57 -17.23 2.99
N ALA A 598 9.85 -16.02 3.49
CA ALA A 598 10.05 -15.78 4.91
C ALA A 598 8.75 -15.75 5.72
N ALA A 599 8.76 -16.49 6.83
CA ALA A 599 7.71 -16.38 7.81
C ALA A 599 7.90 -15.18 8.74
N GLN A 600 6.89 -14.31 8.79
CA GLN A 600 6.86 -13.12 9.63
C GLN A 600 6.17 -13.42 10.97
N SER A 601 6.54 -12.69 12.03
CA SER A 601 5.98 -12.83 13.39
C SER A 601 4.53 -12.35 13.50
N GLU A 602 3.92 -12.49 14.68
CA GLU A 602 2.59 -11.93 14.96
C GLU A 602 2.62 -10.39 15.15
N GLN A 603 3.81 -9.77 15.13
CA GLN A 603 3.99 -8.31 15.27
C GLN A 603 4.12 -7.61 13.90
N GLU A 604 4.17 -8.38 12.82
CA GLU A 604 4.49 -7.90 11.48
C GLU A 604 3.28 -8.00 10.57
N ASN A 605 2.63 -6.86 10.31
CA ASN A 605 1.63 -6.78 9.26
C ASN A 605 2.26 -7.13 7.92
N CYS A 606 1.68 -8.08 7.18
CA CYS A 606 2.34 -8.59 5.99
C CYS A 606 1.35 -8.96 4.90
N VAL A 607 1.49 -8.29 3.77
CA VAL A 607 0.67 -8.44 2.59
C VAL A 607 1.43 -7.95 1.36
N ALA A 608 1.10 -8.48 0.18
CA ALA A 608 1.62 -7.97 -1.09
C ALA A 608 0.97 -6.62 -1.38
N HIS A 609 1.76 -5.65 -1.85
CA HIS A 609 1.28 -4.31 -2.20
C HIS A 609 1.77 -3.89 -3.60
N ASN A 610 2.16 -2.64 -3.82
CA ASN A 610 2.41 -2.14 -5.19
C ASN A 610 3.86 -2.37 -5.63
N GLY A 611 4.02 -2.75 -6.90
CA GLY A 611 5.31 -3.06 -7.49
C GLY A 611 5.44 -2.60 -8.94
N SER A 612 6.58 -2.89 -9.57
CA SER A 612 6.81 -2.55 -10.99
C SER A 612 7.81 -3.48 -11.66
N ILE A 613 7.78 -3.52 -12.99
CA ILE A 613 8.77 -4.26 -13.77
C ILE A 613 10.18 -3.71 -13.57
N VAL A 614 11.15 -4.60 -13.43
CA VAL A 614 12.58 -4.31 -13.62
C VAL A 614 12.90 -4.63 -15.07
N PRO A 615 13.12 -3.63 -15.95
CA PRO A 615 13.11 -3.79 -17.40
C PRO A 615 14.41 -4.41 -17.94
N VAL A 616 14.69 -5.66 -17.58
CA VAL A 616 15.79 -6.45 -18.17
C VAL A 616 15.35 -6.98 -19.53
N PRO A 617 16.12 -6.74 -20.62
CA PRO A 617 15.71 -7.17 -21.96
C PRO A 617 15.53 -8.69 -22.05
N GLY A 618 14.36 -9.13 -22.52
CA GLY A 618 14.04 -10.54 -22.72
C GLY A 618 13.76 -11.34 -21.43
N ARG A 619 13.47 -10.66 -20.32
CA ARG A 619 13.03 -11.27 -19.06
C ARG A 619 11.85 -10.49 -18.47
N ASP A 620 10.96 -11.22 -17.82
CA ASP A 620 9.87 -10.64 -17.04
C ASP A 620 10.28 -10.68 -15.57
N ILE A 621 10.76 -9.54 -15.06
CA ILE A 621 11.21 -9.39 -13.68
C ILE A 621 10.41 -8.25 -13.05
N MET A 622 9.98 -8.40 -11.81
CA MET A 622 9.24 -7.39 -11.06
C MET A 622 9.84 -7.21 -9.67
N VAL A 623 9.91 -5.96 -9.22
CA VAL A 623 10.08 -5.65 -7.79
C VAL A 623 8.70 -5.48 -7.17
N GLN A 624 8.49 -6.13 -6.04
CA GLN A 624 7.22 -6.26 -5.35
C GLN A 624 7.40 -5.80 -3.90
N ALA A 625 6.60 -4.82 -3.49
CA ALA A 625 6.52 -4.43 -2.09
C ALA A 625 5.67 -5.43 -1.31
N TRP A 626 6.14 -5.76 -0.13
CA TRP A 626 5.35 -6.32 0.94
C TRP A 626 5.40 -5.31 2.07
N TYR A 627 4.41 -5.32 2.97
CA TYR A 627 4.47 -4.45 4.15
C TYR A 627 5.66 -4.81 5.06
N GLN A 628 5.48 -5.24 6.32
CA GLN A 628 6.62 -5.59 7.15
C GLN A 628 7.33 -6.87 6.67
N GLY A 629 6.87 -7.51 5.59
CA GLY A 629 7.61 -8.57 4.89
C GLY A 629 8.73 -8.07 3.96
N GLY A 630 8.93 -6.75 3.88
CA GLY A 630 10.02 -6.15 3.11
C GLY A 630 9.69 -6.02 1.61
N LEU A 631 10.69 -6.16 0.75
CA LEU A 631 10.52 -6.16 -0.69
C LEU A 631 11.24 -7.35 -1.30
N THR A 632 10.69 -7.85 -2.41
CA THR A 632 11.23 -8.97 -3.15
C THR A 632 11.32 -8.63 -4.63
N VAL A 633 12.28 -9.25 -5.32
CA VAL A 633 12.41 -9.18 -6.78
C VAL A 633 12.17 -10.57 -7.32
N ILE A 634 11.19 -10.69 -8.19
CA ILE A 634 10.66 -11.96 -8.69
C ILE A 634 10.98 -12.03 -10.19
N ASP A 635 11.55 -13.14 -10.63
CA ASP A 635 11.56 -13.50 -12.05
C ASP A 635 10.37 -14.40 -12.35
N PHE A 636 9.54 -13.98 -13.31
CA PHE A 636 8.37 -14.70 -13.80
C PHE A 636 8.39 -14.82 -15.33
N THR A 637 9.59 -14.80 -15.93
CA THR A 637 9.82 -15.05 -17.37
C THR A 637 9.20 -16.38 -17.78
N ASP A 638 9.34 -17.41 -16.95
CA ASP A 638 8.46 -18.57 -16.98
C ASP A 638 7.30 -18.35 -16.01
N SER A 639 6.12 -18.02 -16.54
CA SER A 639 4.93 -17.76 -15.72
C SER A 639 4.51 -18.97 -14.87
N SER A 640 4.95 -20.18 -15.21
CA SER A 640 4.60 -21.41 -14.47
C SER A 640 5.51 -21.68 -13.27
N ALA A 641 6.68 -21.03 -13.22
CA ALA A 641 7.69 -21.26 -12.20
C ALA A 641 8.37 -19.95 -11.75
N PRO A 642 7.61 -18.99 -11.17
CA PRO A 642 8.18 -17.76 -10.65
C PRO A 642 9.10 -18.03 -9.45
N PHE A 643 10.17 -17.25 -9.30
CA PHE A 643 11.10 -17.39 -8.18
C PHE A 643 11.74 -16.06 -7.75
N GLU A 644 12.09 -15.98 -6.46
CA GLU A 644 12.75 -14.82 -5.85
C GLU A 644 14.23 -14.78 -6.28
N ILE A 645 14.68 -13.63 -6.80
CA ILE A 645 16.07 -13.41 -7.23
C ILE A 645 16.83 -12.42 -6.34
N ALA A 646 16.12 -11.57 -5.60
CA ALA A 646 16.70 -10.62 -4.66
C ALA A 646 15.66 -10.21 -3.60
N TYR A 647 16.08 -9.81 -2.41
CA TYR A 647 15.17 -9.27 -1.39
C TYR A 647 15.86 -8.26 -0.48
N PHE A 648 15.04 -7.44 0.17
CA PHE A 648 15.42 -6.63 1.33
C PHE A 648 14.30 -6.65 2.35
N ASP A 649 14.62 -6.98 3.60
CA ASP A 649 13.64 -7.04 4.68
C ASP A 649 14.22 -6.45 5.96
N ARG A 650 13.36 -5.89 6.81
CA ARG A 650 13.69 -5.35 8.13
C ARG A 650 12.82 -6.02 9.17
N GLY A 651 13.39 -6.23 10.35
CA GLY A 651 12.62 -6.69 11.50
C GLY A 651 11.49 -5.72 11.87
N PRO A 652 10.59 -6.18 12.75
CA PRO A 652 9.38 -5.44 13.07
C PRO A 652 9.71 -4.06 13.61
N ILE A 653 8.77 -3.12 13.48
CA ILE A 653 8.92 -1.80 14.10
C ILE A 653 9.07 -1.92 15.63
N ASP A 654 8.34 -2.84 16.26
CA ASP A 654 8.39 -3.11 17.71
C ASP A 654 8.37 -4.62 18.00
N SER A 655 9.13 -5.06 19.01
CA SER A 655 9.24 -6.48 19.36
C SER A 655 8.04 -7.04 20.14
N LYS A 656 7.15 -6.18 20.63
CA LYS A 656 6.05 -6.55 21.52
C LYS A 656 4.69 -6.11 21.01
N ARG A 657 4.65 -5.21 20.02
CA ARG A 657 3.43 -4.52 19.57
C ARG A 657 3.32 -4.56 18.06
N GLU A 658 2.09 -4.74 17.59
CA GLU A 658 1.76 -4.55 16.19
C GLU A 658 1.75 -3.05 15.88
N VAL A 659 2.72 -2.61 15.09
CA VAL A 659 2.78 -1.25 14.56
C VAL A 659 2.77 -1.37 13.05
N LEU A 660 1.81 -0.69 12.41
CA LEU A 660 1.74 -0.69 10.96
C LEU A 660 3.03 -0.11 10.37
N GLY A 661 3.67 -0.88 9.49
CA GLY A 661 4.93 -0.49 8.88
C GLY A 661 5.21 -1.25 7.60
N GLY A 662 6.42 -1.10 7.10
CA GLY A 662 6.89 -1.78 5.90
C GLY A 662 6.54 -1.07 4.59
N PHE A 663 6.83 -1.69 3.45
CA PHE A 663 6.80 -1.01 2.16
C PHE A 663 5.40 -0.95 1.55
N TRP A 664 4.87 0.26 1.36
CA TRP A 664 3.64 0.49 0.60
C TRP A 664 3.86 0.24 -0.89
N SER A 665 4.96 0.76 -1.45
CA SER A 665 5.27 0.56 -2.86
C SER A 665 6.77 0.43 -3.08
N ALA A 666 7.16 -0.29 -4.13
CA ALA A 666 8.54 -0.42 -4.56
C ALA A 666 8.65 -0.37 -6.08
N TYR A 667 9.33 0.65 -6.62
CA TYR A 667 9.40 0.90 -8.06
C TYR A 667 10.83 0.98 -8.59
N PHE A 668 11.07 0.39 -9.75
CA PHE A 668 12.33 0.52 -10.46
C PHE A 668 12.29 1.75 -11.38
N TYR A 669 13.20 2.69 -11.14
CA TYR A 669 13.34 3.89 -11.95
C TYR A 669 14.82 4.21 -12.19
N ARG A 670 15.23 4.21 -13.47
CA ARG A 670 16.57 4.61 -13.93
C ARG A 670 17.73 3.96 -13.15
N GLY A 671 17.66 2.65 -12.95
CA GLY A 671 18.75 1.87 -12.32
C GLY A 671 18.71 1.80 -10.79
N ARG A 672 17.70 2.41 -10.16
CA ARG A 672 17.45 2.32 -8.71
C ARG A 672 16.08 1.72 -8.44
N ILE A 673 15.93 1.14 -7.26
CA ILE A 673 14.63 0.78 -6.70
C ILE A 673 14.33 1.81 -5.61
N TYR A 674 13.20 2.48 -5.70
CA TYR A 674 12.70 3.41 -4.68
C TYR A 674 11.53 2.74 -3.98
N ALA A 675 11.55 2.71 -2.65
CA ALA A 675 10.51 2.04 -1.88
C ALA A 675 9.98 2.95 -0.75
N THR A 676 8.68 3.20 -0.75
CA THR A 676 8.02 4.01 0.29
C THR A 676 7.65 3.12 1.46
N GLU A 677 8.21 3.43 2.63
CA GLU A 677 7.96 2.73 3.88
C GLU A 677 6.94 3.52 4.71
N ILE A 678 5.85 2.87 5.11
CA ILE A 678 4.66 3.44 5.75
C ILE A 678 5.03 4.32 6.95
N ALA A 679 5.96 3.89 7.80
CA ALA A 679 6.34 4.52 9.06
C ALA A 679 7.69 5.26 8.97
N ARG A 680 8.68 4.70 8.27
CA ARG A 680 10.09 5.11 8.30
C ARG A 680 10.42 6.16 7.24
N GLY A 681 9.82 6.13 6.04
CA GLY A 681 10.07 7.13 5.00
C GLY A 681 10.32 6.54 3.62
N LEU A 682 11.47 6.84 3.00
CA LEU A 682 11.81 6.44 1.63
C LEU A 682 13.16 5.74 1.59
N ASP A 683 13.19 4.52 1.07
CA ASP A 683 14.44 3.80 0.80
C ASP A 683 14.82 3.86 -0.67
N VAL A 684 16.14 3.88 -0.91
CA VAL A 684 16.74 3.75 -2.24
C VAL A 684 17.65 2.53 -2.23
N LEU A 685 17.39 1.59 -3.12
CA LEU A 685 18.15 0.35 -3.28
C LEU A 685 18.74 0.22 -4.68
N ALA A 686 19.73 -0.65 -4.80
CA ALA A 686 20.37 -0.98 -6.07
C ALA A 686 20.64 -2.48 -6.17
N LEU A 687 20.30 -3.06 -7.31
CA LEU A 687 20.57 -4.47 -7.61
C LEU A 687 22.08 -4.72 -7.71
N LYS A 688 22.52 -5.90 -7.27
CA LYS A 688 23.90 -6.38 -7.40
C LYS A 688 23.96 -7.54 -8.38
N PRO A 689 25.08 -7.66 -9.13
CA PRO A 689 25.33 -8.87 -9.91
C PRO A 689 25.28 -10.12 -9.03
N SER A 690 24.65 -11.17 -9.54
CA SER A 690 24.51 -12.48 -8.89
C SER A 690 24.53 -13.59 -9.96
N ALA A 691 24.45 -14.85 -9.53
CA ALA A 691 24.29 -15.97 -10.45
C ALA A 691 22.99 -15.88 -11.28
N MET A 692 21.97 -15.19 -10.76
CA MET A 692 20.64 -15.08 -11.39
C MET A 692 20.49 -13.80 -12.22
N LEU A 693 21.33 -12.79 -12.01
CA LEU A 693 21.25 -11.49 -12.68
C LEU A 693 22.66 -10.91 -12.89
N SER A 694 23.12 -10.84 -14.15
CA SER A 694 24.45 -10.36 -14.49
C SER A 694 24.59 -8.83 -14.39
N ALA A 695 25.84 -8.34 -14.36
CA ALA A 695 26.13 -6.92 -14.40
C ALA A 695 25.62 -6.25 -15.70
N ASN A 696 25.70 -6.95 -16.84
CA ASN A 696 25.19 -6.43 -18.10
C ASN A 696 23.65 -6.36 -18.11
N GLU A 697 22.95 -7.32 -17.50
CA GLU A 697 21.49 -7.27 -17.33
C GLU A 697 21.06 -6.08 -16.46
N ILE A 698 21.77 -5.80 -15.36
CA ILE A 698 21.49 -4.65 -14.49
C ILE A 698 21.75 -3.33 -15.25
N ALA A 699 22.88 -3.24 -15.96
CA ALA A 699 23.21 -2.08 -16.77
C ALA A 699 22.19 -1.86 -17.91
N ALA A 700 21.73 -2.95 -18.54
CA ALA A 700 20.69 -2.89 -19.57
C ALA A 700 19.36 -2.38 -19.01
N ALA A 701 18.95 -2.83 -17.81
CA ALA A 701 17.75 -2.33 -17.16
C ALA A 701 17.82 -0.84 -16.84
N ALA A 702 18.98 -0.33 -16.44
CA ALA A 702 19.18 1.10 -16.20
C ALA A 702 19.09 1.96 -17.48
N LEU A 703 19.31 1.36 -18.66
CA LEU A 703 19.23 2.03 -19.96
C LEU A 703 17.85 1.93 -20.62
N ALA A 704 16.88 1.26 -20.00
CA ALA A 704 15.54 1.15 -20.53
C ALA A 704 14.87 2.53 -20.62
N ASP A 705 14.31 2.84 -21.79
CA ASP A 705 13.47 4.00 -21.97
C ASP A 705 12.07 3.70 -21.39
N GLN A 706 11.79 4.28 -20.23
CA GLN A 706 10.51 4.18 -19.54
C GLN A 706 9.55 5.33 -19.92
N GLY A 707 9.92 6.17 -20.88
CA GLY A 707 9.13 7.32 -21.31
C GLY A 707 9.31 8.56 -20.42
N PRO A 708 8.47 9.60 -20.63
CA PRO A 708 8.63 10.89 -19.98
C PRO A 708 8.25 10.90 -18.49
N ALA A 709 7.41 9.95 -18.06
CA ALA A 709 6.97 9.78 -16.69
C ALA A 709 6.74 8.30 -16.37
N PHE A 710 6.99 7.94 -15.11
CA PHE A 710 6.55 6.69 -14.51
C PHE A 710 5.44 7.03 -13.53
N ASN A 711 4.26 6.44 -13.71
CA ASN A 711 3.13 6.58 -12.80
C ASN A 711 2.70 5.22 -12.27
N PRO A 712 2.28 5.15 -11.00
CA PRO A 712 1.53 4.01 -10.47
C PRO A 712 0.37 3.65 -11.40
N GLN A 713 0.12 2.35 -11.55
CA GLN A 713 -0.99 1.81 -12.36
C GLN A 713 -1.02 2.32 -13.83
N GLN A 714 0.09 2.82 -14.37
CA GLN A 714 0.27 3.16 -15.78
C GLN A 714 1.54 2.52 -16.32
N GLN A 715 1.41 1.60 -17.28
CA GLN A 715 2.54 0.91 -17.89
C GLN A 715 2.59 1.20 -19.39
N ASN A 716 3.81 1.44 -19.88
CA ASN A 716 4.12 1.52 -21.29
C ASN A 716 5.22 0.51 -21.61
N PRO A 717 5.25 -0.07 -22.82
CA PRO A 717 6.37 -0.89 -23.25
C PRO A 717 7.67 -0.11 -23.15
N VAL A 718 8.67 -0.68 -22.49
CA VAL A 718 10.02 -0.13 -22.46
C VAL A 718 10.81 -0.60 -23.67
N ALA A 719 11.76 0.24 -24.12
CA ALA A 719 12.69 -0.10 -25.18
C ALA A 719 14.13 0.11 -24.73
N TRP A 720 15.07 -0.59 -25.37
CA TRP A 720 16.50 -0.47 -25.06
C TRP A 720 17.29 0.13 -26.23
N PRO A 721 18.27 1.00 -25.97
CA PRO A 721 19.12 1.57 -27.02
C PRO A 721 19.96 0.49 -27.70
N ALA A 722 20.36 0.74 -28.95
CA ALA A 722 21.23 -0.16 -29.70
C ALA A 722 22.70 0.02 -29.28
N VAL A 723 23.09 -0.52 -28.13
CA VAL A 723 24.45 -0.44 -27.57
C VAL A 723 24.98 -1.82 -27.14
N PRO A 724 26.32 -2.03 -27.15
CA PRO A 724 26.91 -3.36 -26.92
C PRO A 724 26.48 -4.02 -25.60
N VAL A 725 26.27 -3.27 -24.53
CA VAL A 725 25.81 -3.83 -23.23
C VAL A 725 24.47 -4.56 -23.31
N ILE A 726 23.55 -4.14 -24.21
CA ILE A 726 22.28 -4.86 -24.42
C ILE A 726 22.52 -6.23 -25.06
N VAL A 727 23.45 -6.31 -26.01
CA VAL A 727 23.85 -7.58 -26.63
C VAL A 727 24.52 -8.48 -25.59
N ARG A 728 25.39 -7.93 -24.74
CA ARG A 728 26.01 -8.68 -23.64
C ARG A 728 25.00 -9.21 -22.64
N ALA A 729 23.94 -8.44 -22.33
CA ALA A 729 22.87 -8.92 -21.45
C ALA A 729 22.17 -10.16 -22.01
N TYR A 730 21.86 -10.19 -23.31
CA TYR A 730 21.33 -11.39 -23.96
C TYR A 730 22.35 -12.54 -24.00
N ALA A 731 23.61 -12.25 -24.27
CA ALA A 731 24.67 -13.27 -24.27
C ALA A 731 24.84 -13.91 -22.88
N ASP A 732 24.80 -13.12 -21.80
CA ASP A 732 24.87 -13.62 -20.43
C ASP A 732 23.66 -14.52 -20.08
N GLN A 733 22.46 -14.15 -20.53
CA GLN A 733 21.26 -14.98 -20.39
C GLN A 733 21.39 -16.31 -21.15
N LEU A 734 21.81 -16.26 -22.42
CA LEU A 734 22.00 -17.44 -23.26
C LEU A 734 23.09 -18.36 -22.69
N LYS A 735 24.19 -17.79 -22.20
CA LYS A 735 25.26 -18.53 -21.53
C LYS A 735 24.76 -19.22 -20.27
N ARG A 736 23.98 -18.52 -19.43
CA ARG A 736 23.37 -19.09 -18.22
C ARG A 736 22.39 -20.22 -18.54
N ALA A 737 21.69 -20.14 -19.67
CA ALA A 737 20.80 -21.18 -20.18
C ALA A 737 21.53 -22.34 -20.92
N GLY A 738 22.87 -22.28 -21.06
CA GLY A 738 23.62 -23.26 -21.86
C GLY A 738 23.32 -23.21 -23.37
N ALA A 739 22.76 -22.10 -23.84
CA ALA A 739 22.28 -21.89 -25.22
C ALA A 739 23.21 -20.98 -26.05
N LEU A 740 24.40 -20.66 -25.56
CA LEU A 740 25.41 -19.86 -26.28
C LEU A 740 26.59 -20.74 -26.69
N ASP A 741 26.82 -20.86 -28.00
CA ASP A 741 27.98 -21.58 -28.54
C ASP A 741 29.30 -20.87 -28.20
N GLY A 742 30.30 -21.65 -27.79
CA GLY A 742 31.60 -21.12 -27.35
C GLY A 742 32.39 -20.43 -28.45
N ALA A 743 32.35 -20.94 -29.69
CA ALA A 743 33.05 -20.33 -30.81
C ALA A 743 32.37 -19.03 -31.26
N PHE A 744 31.03 -18.98 -31.21
CA PHE A 744 30.28 -17.76 -31.41
C PHE A 744 30.61 -16.70 -30.34
N ALA A 745 30.59 -17.08 -29.06
CA ALA A 745 30.90 -16.18 -27.95
C ALA A 745 32.31 -15.57 -28.05
N ALA A 746 33.31 -16.37 -28.46
CA ALA A 746 34.69 -15.94 -28.65
C ALA A 746 34.86 -14.87 -29.76
N ARG A 747 33.95 -14.85 -30.75
CA ARG A 747 33.92 -13.82 -31.80
C ARG A 747 33.08 -12.61 -31.42
N LEU A 748 32.04 -12.82 -30.62
CA LEU A 748 31.10 -11.77 -30.22
C LEU A 748 31.76 -10.72 -29.33
N GLU A 749 32.42 -11.12 -28.23
CA GLU A 749 32.92 -10.16 -27.25
C GLU A 749 33.97 -9.18 -27.82
N PRO A 750 34.98 -9.60 -28.61
CA PRO A 750 35.91 -8.67 -29.24
C PRO A 750 35.22 -7.67 -30.18
N ALA A 751 34.21 -8.10 -30.92
CA ALA A 751 33.45 -7.21 -31.80
C ALA A 751 32.65 -6.17 -31.00
N LEU A 752 32.06 -6.58 -29.86
CA LEU A 752 31.35 -5.67 -28.96
C LEU A 752 32.30 -4.67 -28.27
N ALA A 753 33.48 -5.12 -27.85
CA ALA A 753 34.50 -4.25 -27.26
C ALA A 753 35.00 -3.19 -28.25
N GLU A 754 35.23 -3.57 -29.51
CA GLU A 754 35.57 -2.60 -30.55
C GLU A 754 34.41 -1.62 -30.81
N ALA A 755 33.17 -2.10 -30.81
CA ALA A 755 31.99 -1.24 -30.97
C ALA A 755 31.87 -0.21 -29.84
N ASP A 756 32.18 -0.59 -28.58
CA ASP A 756 32.24 0.36 -27.45
C ASP A 756 33.27 1.46 -27.70
N SER A 757 34.48 1.09 -28.17
CA SER A 757 35.55 2.04 -28.51
C SER A 757 35.13 3.02 -29.62
N ARG A 758 34.47 2.52 -30.66
CA ARG A 758 33.93 3.34 -31.77
C ARG A 758 32.83 4.28 -31.31
N PHE A 759 31.93 3.83 -30.44
CA PHE A 759 30.89 4.70 -29.87
C PHE A 759 31.47 5.77 -28.96
N ALA A 760 32.46 5.44 -28.13
CA ALA A 760 33.15 6.40 -27.28
C ALA A 760 33.88 7.50 -28.09
N SER A 761 34.42 7.15 -29.26
CA SER A 761 35.11 8.07 -30.17
C SER A 761 34.21 8.69 -31.25
N ASN A 762 32.92 8.36 -31.27
CA ASN A 762 31.96 8.71 -32.33
C ASN A 762 32.49 8.40 -33.75
N ALA A 763 33.21 7.28 -33.89
CA ALA A 763 33.83 6.83 -35.13
C ALA A 763 32.97 5.79 -35.86
N ARG A 764 33.00 5.83 -37.19
CA ARG A 764 32.40 4.79 -38.06
C ARG A 764 33.41 3.68 -38.31
N ASP A 765 32.91 2.47 -38.53
CA ASP A 765 33.73 1.29 -38.84
C ASP A 765 32.92 0.30 -39.71
N PRO A 766 32.90 0.48 -41.05
CA PRO A 766 32.13 -0.37 -41.96
C PRO A 766 32.55 -1.86 -41.93
N ALA A 767 33.81 -2.13 -41.60
CA ALA A 767 34.32 -3.50 -41.47
C ALA A 767 33.73 -4.18 -40.23
N LEU A 768 33.75 -3.50 -39.08
CA LEU A 768 33.08 -3.97 -37.87
C LEU A 768 31.58 -4.11 -38.07
N ALA A 769 30.92 -3.16 -38.75
CA ALA A 769 29.51 -3.26 -39.08
C ALA A 769 29.18 -4.54 -39.87
N THR A 770 30.03 -4.90 -40.84
CA THR A 770 29.87 -6.14 -41.62
C THR A 770 30.02 -7.38 -40.73
N LEU A 771 31.02 -7.39 -39.83
CA LEU A 771 31.21 -8.47 -38.85
C LEU A 771 30.00 -8.65 -37.92
N LEU A 772 29.42 -7.54 -37.43
CA LEU A 772 28.23 -7.59 -36.57
C LEU A 772 27.01 -8.14 -37.31
N LEU A 773 26.85 -7.85 -38.61
CA LEU A 773 25.79 -8.43 -39.44
C LEU A 773 25.99 -9.94 -39.66
N ASP A 774 27.24 -10.39 -39.81
CA ASP A 774 27.56 -11.82 -39.85
C ASP A 774 27.22 -12.52 -38.55
N LEU A 775 27.57 -11.92 -37.41
CA LEU A 775 27.21 -12.41 -36.09
C LEU A 775 25.69 -12.44 -35.90
N ALA A 776 24.95 -11.43 -36.38
CA ALA A 776 23.50 -11.42 -36.33
C ALA A 776 22.87 -12.56 -37.15
N ARG A 777 23.40 -12.85 -38.34
CA ARG A 777 22.97 -13.99 -39.17
C ARG A 777 23.25 -15.32 -38.47
N ALA A 778 24.43 -15.47 -37.89
CA ALA A 778 24.80 -16.67 -37.12
C ALA A 778 23.89 -16.85 -35.90
N ALA A 779 23.62 -15.78 -35.13
CA ALA A 779 22.71 -15.82 -33.98
C ALA A 779 21.31 -16.35 -34.38
N ARG A 780 20.74 -15.87 -35.48
CA ARG A 780 19.42 -16.33 -35.98
C ARG A 780 19.38 -17.81 -36.40
N SER A 781 20.53 -18.46 -36.58
CA SER A 781 20.60 -19.87 -36.97
C SER A 781 20.51 -20.85 -35.79
N PHE A 782 20.67 -20.37 -34.55
CA PHE A 782 20.56 -21.23 -33.37
C PHE A 782 19.12 -21.67 -33.12
N ALA A 783 18.94 -22.97 -32.83
CA ALA A 783 17.61 -23.58 -32.62
C ALA A 783 17.14 -23.50 -31.16
N VAL A 784 18.06 -23.55 -30.20
CA VAL A 784 17.76 -23.43 -28.76
C VAL A 784 17.62 -21.96 -28.39
N ASP A 785 16.56 -21.61 -27.65
CA ASP A 785 16.27 -20.23 -27.22
C ASP A 785 16.23 -19.21 -28.38
N ARG A 786 15.57 -19.63 -29.46
CA ARG A 786 15.43 -18.86 -30.70
C ARG A 786 14.93 -17.43 -30.50
N PRO A 787 13.93 -17.14 -29.63
CA PRO A 787 13.46 -15.78 -29.42
C PRO A 787 14.56 -14.85 -28.90
N ARG A 788 15.36 -15.31 -27.94
CA ARG A 788 16.44 -14.52 -27.35
C ARG A 788 17.60 -14.31 -28.32
N HIS A 789 17.97 -15.34 -29.08
CA HIS A 789 18.95 -15.21 -30.17
C HIS A 789 18.50 -14.22 -31.26
N ALA A 790 17.21 -14.24 -31.62
CA ALA A 790 16.64 -13.29 -32.58
C ALA A 790 16.70 -11.84 -32.05
N ALA A 791 16.30 -11.61 -30.79
CA ALA A 791 16.37 -10.29 -30.16
C ALA A 791 17.82 -9.76 -30.06
N MET A 792 18.78 -10.63 -29.72
CA MET A 792 20.20 -10.31 -29.72
C MET A 792 20.70 -9.94 -31.13
N ALA A 793 20.30 -10.70 -32.15
CA ALA A 793 20.64 -10.44 -33.54
C ALA A 793 20.09 -9.08 -34.03
N ASP A 794 18.87 -8.72 -33.64
CA ASP A 794 18.28 -7.43 -33.99
C ASP A 794 19.08 -6.26 -33.41
N LYS A 795 19.57 -6.40 -32.18
CA LYS A 795 20.46 -5.40 -31.57
C LYS A 795 21.82 -5.31 -32.27
N LEU A 796 22.38 -6.45 -32.68
CA LEU A 796 23.61 -6.47 -33.50
C LEU A 796 23.44 -5.73 -34.83
N VAL A 797 22.31 -5.93 -35.52
CA VAL A 797 21.98 -5.20 -36.76
C VAL A 797 21.89 -3.69 -36.51
N GLN A 798 21.17 -3.29 -35.45
CA GLN A 798 21.02 -1.86 -35.12
C GLN A 798 22.35 -1.20 -34.75
N ILE A 799 23.25 -1.91 -34.06
CA ILE A 799 24.60 -1.42 -33.76
C ILE A 799 25.41 -1.30 -35.06
N ALA A 800 25.34 -2.28 -35.95
CA ALA A 800 26.01 -2.25 -37.24
C ALA A 800 25.57 -1.05 -38.08
N ASP A 801 24.27 -0.73 -38.12
CA ASP A 801 23.74 0.41 -38.85
C ASP A 801 24.27 1.75 -38.33
N ARG A 802 24.50 1.87 -37.01
CA ARG A 802 25.11 3.06 -36.40
C ARG A 802 26.59 3.22 -36.69
N LEU A 803 27.29 2.15 -37.06
CA LEU A 803 28.72 2.13 -37.37
C LEU A 803 29.02 2.35 -38.86
N ARG A 804 27.99 2.41 -39.72
CA ARG A 804 28.12 2.65 -41.17
C ARG A 804 28.39 4.11 -41.52
#